data_AF-A0A9E3PNW2-F1
#
_entry.id   AF-A0A9E3PNW2-F1
#
_cell.length_a   1.000
_cell.length_b   1.000
_cell.length_c   1.000
_cell.angle_alpha   90.00
_cell.angle_beta   90.00
_cell.angle_gamma   90.00
#
_symmetry.space_group_name_H-M   'P 1'
#
loop_
_entity.id
_entity.type
_entity.pdbx_description
1 polymer ?
#
loop_
_entity_poly.entity_id
_entity_poly.type
_entity_poly.pdbx_seq_one_letter_code
_entity_poly.pdbx_strand_id
1 'polypeptide(L)'
;MIRRTLGLIGAAAATAMVAGPASAQSISLQDSFRIGSGSSLLCSAQTTITDRVFQDMFDRGYSITCRDATVPVGSIYALRARAGDPVARLAAARAGRATCAAGAPTAIEGVGSVQTLSCRLTDADVAYNVYLVPSGNILYAAEGLAGYDSVLRLGLRSVIANRVVAGEVDVATTGAGDPIAFARVQAASLDPQRALDEAYRRNNAGNYAESAEFFSAITDRREDPADRAEALANEALQKSNLGRYPEADTLFARAAVLAGGDPVNERRLRNYRAMHLLNQGRSADALVELDRVLAGPPPSDAVRALQLDRATAARLTAESPGARRLGGLEGLTPEDKVQILDGQALQLRGTVLRLQGRADEAALTYQRALDSLVAIRGGRIAATVWMRAQILGDLARIAESQGNLGGAEGQHRAAIGLLTGDYPDSSALFSAKGRLAAFYARTGRTDEAASIYREIVAAIAENGDSSATLRRILNPYFALLSGRSDAAADFFAASQVLVRPGVAQTQAVLARELSGGSDEASRLFRQSVNLTRDIERARVDLARLEGNTNPSTAELQHIGELRSNIARLQQDQVATQARLADFPRYRAVSSSAITLADLQALLRPGEAYYKMLVVGDQIYAIFATASAARTFRIAARPAELERQVDALRRTISVVEGGQQITYPFDVALAHQLYTELFAPVAGEMAAVTHLIFEPDGAMLRLPPNLLVMDRAGVDAYLARAADPDDDGFDFRGVAWLGRDRDISTAVSARAFRDVRAAPPSRATAEYLGFGQNATTQGFLQQGAGTRSIGECDWSLAAWNRPISASELYTAQRAIGGSTDIVTGEAFTDTAIKQRENLDQYRILHFATHGLVAPPRPECPTQPALMTSFGEAGSDGLLTFAEIFDLRLDADLVILSACDTAARAGEAASAAAGLTTGGDFALDGLVRAFIGAGGRIIVASHWPVPDDFDATERLISGLFTAPRGTGTASALRTAQRALMDDAATSHPYYWSGFAVVGDGTAPVIRPVAERIALAR
;
A
#
# COMPACT_ATOMS: atom_id res chain seq x y z
N MET A 1 72.72 31.76 30.26
CA MET A 1 73.57 31.36 29.12
C MET A 1 72.91 31.95 27.88
N ILE A 2 73.40 33.11 27.41
CA ILE A 2 74.32 33.22 26.24
C ILE A 2 73.66 32.57 25.01
N ARG A 3 73.36 33.23 23.89
CA ARG A 3 73.44 34.62 23.38
C ARG A 3 73.16 34.46 21.87
N ARG A 4 72.52 35.46 21.24
CA ARG A 4 72.85 36.03 19.89
C ARG A 4 72.59 35.15 18.65
N THR A 5 72.21 35.64 17.46
CA THR A 5 72.18 36.99 16.86
C THR A 5 71.53 36.95 15.46
N LEU A 6 71.03 38.12 15.01
CA LEU A 6 70.75 38.58 13.61
C LEU A 6 69.72 37.76 12.80
N GLY A 7 68.72 38.33 12.13
CA GLY A 7 68.63 39.47 11.20
C GLY A 7 67.78 38.91 10.03
N LEU A 8 66.85 39.56 9.34
CA LEU A 8 66.74 40.91 8.82
C LEU A 8 65.29 41.11 8.33
N ILE A 9 64.87 42.37 8.28
CA ILE A 9 63.63 42.85 7.69
C ILE A 9 63.66 42.67 6.17
N GLY A 10 62.59 42.13 5.59
CA GLY A 10 62.36 42.08 4.14
C GLY A 10 60.85 42.05 3.86
N ALA A 11 60.33 43.15 3.31
CA ALA A 11 58.95 43.29 2.88
C ALA A 11 58.65 42.40 1.66
N ALA A 12 57.53 41.70 1.65
CA ALA A 12 56.94 41.14 0.42
C ALA A 12 55.43 40.91 0.57
N ALA A 13 54.68 41.73 -0.18
CA ALA A 13 53.36 41.53 -0.76
C ALA A 13 52.33 40.62 -0.04
N ALA A 14 51.29 41.26 0.51
CA ALA A 14 50.01 40.61 0.78
C ALA A 14 49.29 40.33 -0.55
N THR A 15 49.25 39.07 -0.98
CA THR A 15 48.27 38.57 -1.94
C THR A 15 47.10 37.96 -1.18
N ALA A 16 45.99 38.69 -1.13
CA ALA A 16 44.71 38.17 -0.69
C ALA A 16 44.21 37.13 -1.73
N MET A 17 44.16 35.86 -1.35
CA MET A 17 43.33 34.88 -2.07
C MET A 17 41.93 34.92 -1.47
N VAL A 18 41.03 35.60 -2.17
CA VAL A 18 39.59 35.58 -1.92
C VAL A 18 39.07 34.19 -2.31
N ALA A 19 38.66 33.39 -1.33
CA ALA A 19 37.87 32.18 -1.58
C ALA A 19 36.45 32.59 -1.98
N GLY A 20 36.09 32.35 -3.25
CA GLY A 20 34.76 32.64 -3.79
C GLY A 20 33.69 31.63 -3.35
N PRO A 21 32.40 31.96 -3.51
CA PRO A 21 31.29 31.06 -3.18
C PRO A 21 31.33 29.81 -4.05
N ALA A 22 31.01 28.65 -3.47
CA ALA A 22 30.84 27.40 -4.20
C ALA A 22 29.79 27.59 -5.32
N SER A 23 30.19 27.47 -6.58
CA SER A 23 29.31 27.70 -7.71
C SER A 23 28.30 26.55 -7.83
N ALA A 24 27.01 26.90 -7.85
CA ALA A 24 25.96 25.97 -8.27
C ALA A 24 26.32 25.42 -9.66
N GLN A 25 26.35 24.09 -9.81
CA GLN A 25 26.64 23.48 -11.11
C GLN A 25 25.64 23.98 -12.15
N SER A 26 26.19 24.39 -13.29
CA SER A 26 25.46 24.82 -14.49
C SER A 26 24.45 23.77 -14.95
N ILE A 27 23.22 24.15 -15.29
CA ILE A 27 22.21 23.24 -15.86
C ILE A 27 22.75 22.49 -17.08
N SER A 28 23.64 23.12 -17.86
CA SER A 28 24.28 22.50 -19.01
C SER A 28 25.09 21.23 -18.71
N LEU A 29 25.43 20.98 -17.44
CA LEU A 29 26.24 19.85 -16.97
C LEU A 29 25.39 18.85 -16.16
N GLN A 30 24.08 19.05 -16.07
CA GLN A 30 23.17 18.21 -15.31
C GLN A 30 22.34 17.32 -16.23
N ASP A 31 22.19 16.05 -15.86
CA ASP A 31 21.33 15.10 -16.59
C ASP A 31 19.84 15.36 -16.35
N SER A 32 19.51 16.10 -15.30
CA SER A 32 18.15 16.57 -15.03
C SER A 32 18.14 17.77 -14.08
N PHE A 33 17.11 18.60 -14.16
CA PHE A 33 16.87 19.68 -13.21
C PHE A 33 15.38 19.88 -12.94
N ARG A 34 15.06 20.37 -11.75
CA ARG A 34 13.68 20.71 -11.37
C ARG A 34 13.26 22.02 -12.05
N ILE A 35 12.03 22.08 -12.54
CA ILE A 35 11.44 23.31 -13.07
C ILE A 35 10.64 24.00 -11.96
N GLY A 36 10.98 25.26 -11.67
CA GLY A 36 10.34 26.06 -10.62
C GLY A 36 10.81 25.71 -9.20
N SER A 37 10.33 26.48 -8.22
CA SER A 37 10.81 26.43 -6.83
C SER A 37 9.71 26.46 -5.76
N GLY A 38 8.42 26.38 -6.14
CA GLY A 38 7.31 26.63 -5.19
C GLY A 38 6.02 25.82 -5.35
N SER A 39 5.88 24.93 -6.33
CA SER A 39 4.60 24.25 -6.61
C SER A 39 4.41 22.89 -5.94
N SER A 40 3.14 22.52 -5.70
CA SER A 40 2.71 21.16 -5.30
C SER A 40 2.83 20.12 -6.41
N LEU A 41 2.90 20.58 -7.68
CA LEU A 41 3.19 19.74 -8.83
C LEU A 41 4.70 19.71 -9.12
N LEU A 42 5.26 18.50 -9.15
CA LEU A 42 6.68 18.28 -9.43
C LEU A 42 6.87 18.08 -10.92
N CYS A 43 7.52 19.05 -11.58
CA CYS A 43 7.98 18.94 -12.96
C CYS A 43 9.50 18.97 -13.02
N SER A 44 10.07 18.09 -13.83
CA SER A 44 11.51 18.02 -14.10
C SER A 44 11.79 18.04 -15.59
N ALA A 45 12.89 18.70 -15.97
CA ALA A 45 13.47 18.60 -17.29
C ALA A 45 14.64 17.62 -17.24
N GLN A 46 14.64 16.63 -18.13
CA GLN A 46 15.65 15.59 -18.20
C GLN A 46 16.33 15.61 -19.57
N THR A 47 17.66 15.56 -19.59
CA THR A 47 18.44 15.67 -20.82
C THR A 47 18.08 14.56 -21.81
N THR A 48 17.87 14.91 -23.07
CA THR A 48 17.70 13.98 -24.17
C THR A 48 19.03 13.81 -24.90
N ILE A 49 19.47 12.55 -25.04
CA ILE A 49 20.78 12.20 -25.61
C ILE A 49 20.69 12.03 -27.14
N THR A 50 19.50 11.68 -27.64
CA THR A 50 19.20 11.52 -29.07
C THR A 50 17.86 12.16 -29.40
N ASP A 51 17.83 13.03 -30.42
CA ASP A 51 16.61 13.63 -30.97
C ASP A 51 16.86 13.89 -32.47
N ARG A 52 15.84 13.67 -33.32
CA ARG A 52 15.89 13.93 -34.76
C ARG A 52 16.19 15.39 -35.10
N VAL A 53 15.98 16.30 -34.16
CA VAL A 53 16.29 17.72 -34.30
C VAL A 53 17.79 17.97 -34.15
N PHE A 54 18.56 17.12 -33.46
CA PHE A 54 19.99 17.34 -33.22
C PHE A 54 20.83 17.14 -34.48
N GLN A 55 21.81 18.01 -34.70
CA GLN A 55 22.76 17.92 -35.82
C GLN A 55 24.18 17.55 -35.36
N ASP A 56 24.59 17.97 -34.18
CA ASP A 56 25.90 17.68 -33.62
C ASP A 56 25.85 17.56 -32.09
N MET A 57 26.99 17.23 -31.48
CA MET A 57 27.14 17.03 -30.04
C MET A 57 26.92 18.30 -29.19
N PHE A 58 26.71 19.46 -29.80
CA PHE A 58 26.50 20.73 -29.13
C PHE A 58 25.04 21.19 -29.10
N ASP A 59 24.17 20.53 -29.86
CA ASP A 59 22.72 20.65 -29.68
C ASP A 59 22.32 19.95 -28.37
N ARG A 60 21.44 20.59 -27.60
CA ARG A 60 20.94 20.05 -26.33
C ARG A 60 19.43 20.07 -26.32
N GLY A 61 18.83 19.02 -25.79
CA GLY A 61 17.40 18.93 -25.56
C GLY A 61 17.11 18.39 -24.17
N TYR A 62 15.92 18.71 -23.69
CA TYR A 62 15.39 18.23 -22.43
C TYR A 62 13.93 17.83 -22.64
N SER A 63 13.54 16.68 -22.12
CA SER A 63 12.15 16.26 -22.04
C SER A 63 11.57 16.68 -20.70
N ILE A 64 10.39 17.29 -20.71
CA ILE A 64 9.69 17.75 -19.52
C ILE A 64 8.69 16.69 -19.09
N THR A 65 8.84 16.22 -17.86
CA THR A 65 7.90 15.31 -17.20
C THR A 65 7.33 15.96 -15.96
N CYS A 66 6.01 15.88 -15.80
CA CYS A 66 5.29 16.38 -14.62
C CYS A 66 4.58 15.22 -13.94
N ARG A 67 4.49 15.26 -12.60
CA ARG A 67 3.96 14.18 -11.77
C ARG A 67 2.50 13.79 -12.09
N ASP A 68 1.72 14.71 -12.62
CA ASP A 68 0.31 14.59 -13.01
C ASP A 68 0.10 14.15 -14.47
N ALA A 69 1.19 14.05 -15.24
CA ALA A 69 1.15 13.68 -16.64
C ALA A 69 1.81 12.32 -16.84
N THR A 70 1.08 11.45 -17.51
CA THR A 70 1.52 10.09 -17.87
C THR A 70 2.36 10.05 -19.15
N VAL A 71 2.66 11.20 -19.74
CA VAL A 71 3.53 11.37 -20.90
C VAL A 71 4.34 12.67 -20.74
N PRO A 72 5.50 12.82 -21.40
CA PRO A 72 6.19 14.10 -21.44
C PRO A 72 5.27 15.22 -21.93
N VAL A 73 5.16 16.26 -21.13
CA VAL A 73 4.24 17.39 -21.38
C VAL A 73 4.83 18.41 -22.34
N GLY A 74 6.14 18.32 -22.60
CA GLY A 74 6.86 19.16 -23.54
C GLY A 74 8.35 18.85 -23.61
N SER A 75 9.06 19.66 -24.39
CA SER A 75 10.50 19.60 -24.60
C SER A 75 11.10 21.01 -24.59
N ILE A 76 12.36 21.12 -24.19
CA ILE A 76 13.15 22.36 -24.23
C ILE A 76 14.42 22.09 -25.03
N TYR A 77 14.81 23.00 -25.90
CA TYR A 77 15.94 22.86 -26.80
C TYR A 77 16.88 24.06 -26.70
N ALA A 78 18.18 23.81 -26.92
CA ALA A 78 19.20 24.81 -27.17
C ALA A 78 20.03 24.35 -28.38
N LEU A 79 19.68 24.88 -29.56
CA LEU A 79 20.17 24.40 -30.87
C LEU A 79 21.12 25.42 -31.50
N ARG A 80 22.25 24.99 -32.05
CA ARG A 80 23.20 25.90 -32.73
C ARG A 80 22.82 26.17 -34.18
N ALA A 81 23.01 27.40 -34.62
CA ALA A 81 22.70 27.84 -35.99
C ALA A 81 23.84 27.59 -37.01
N ARG A 82 24.86 26.77 -36.69
CA ARG A 82 26.05 26.59 -37.55
C ARG A 82 25.87 25.56 -38.68
N ALA A 83 24.85 24.70 -38.59
CA ALA A 83 24.61 23.58 -39.51
C ALA A 83 23.16 23.57 -40.01
N GLY A 84 22.73 24.67 -40.64
CA GLY A 84 21.37 24.85 -41.15
C GLY A 84 20.42 25.58 -40.18
N ASP A 85 19.22 25.91 -40.67
CA ASP A 85 18.25 26.69 -39.89
C ASP A 85 17.58 25.84 -38.79
N PRO A 86 17.88 26.10 -37.49
CA PRO A 86 17.28 25.34 -36.38
C PRO A 86 15.77 25.54 -36.28
N VAL A 87 15.22 26.66 -36.77
CA VAL A 87 13.76 26.89 -36.79
C VAL A 87 13.10 25.96 -37.79
N ALA A 88 13.67 25.84 -39.00
CA ALA A 88 13.20 24.91 -40.02
C ALA A 88 13.30 23.44 -39.58
N ARG A 89 14.41 23.05 -38.91
CA ARG A 89 14.57 21.69 -38.34
C ARG A 89 13.47 21.36 -37.32
N LEU A 90 13.22 22.27 -36.39
CA LEU A 90 12.22 22.09 -35.35
C LEU A 90 10.79 22.08 -35.94
N ALA A 91 10.52 22.89 -36.98
CA ALA A 91 9.27 22.85 -37.73
C ALA A 91 9.07 21.53 -38.49
N ALA A 92 10.11 21.01 -39.14
CA ALA A 92 10.07 19.71 -39.81
C ALA A 92 9.83 18.56 -38.81
N ALA A 93 10.42 18.63 -37.62
CA ALA A 93 10.13 17.67 -36.54
C ALA A 93 8.71 17.81 -35.96
N ARG A 94 8.00 18.91 -36.23
CA ARG A 94 6.57 19.05 -35.90
C ARG A 94 5.63 18.65 -37.05
N ALA A 95 6.14 18.58 -38.28
CA ALA A 95 5.32 18.24 -39.44
C ALA A 95 4.64 16.87 -39.25
N GLY A 96 3.32 16.83 -39.43
CA GLY A 96 2.49 15.64 -39.27
C GLY A 96 1.94 15.39 -37.86
N ARG A 97 2.53 15.96 -36.80
CA ARG A 97 2.04 15.83 -35.40
C ARG A 97 1.29 17.05 -34.87
N ALA A 98 1.49 18.22 -35.48
CA ALA A 98 0.82 19.45 -35.09
C ALA A 98 0.64 20.40 -36.26
N THR A 99 -0.49 21.10 -36.32
CA THR A 99 -0.73 22.23 -37.21
C THR A 99 -0.51 23.53 -36.44
N CYS A 100 0.37 24.41 -36.95
CA CYS A 100 0.80 25.60 -36.24
C CYS A 100 0.45 26.88 -37.01
N ALA A 101 -0.01 27.90 -36.30
CA ALA A 101 -0.16 29.26 -36.80
C ALA A 101 0.77 30.21 -36.03
N ALA A 102 1.13 31.34 -36.67
CA ALA A 102 1.88 32.39 -35.99
C ALA A 102 1.04 32.96 -34.83
N GLY A 103 1.58 32.88 -33.62
CA GLY A 103 0.95 33.44 -32.42
C GLY A 103 1.38 34.88 -32.18
N ALA A 104 0.65 35.58 -31.31
CA ALA A 104 1.06 36.90 -30.85
C ALA A 104 2.41 36.80 -30.09
N PRO A 105 3.37 37.71 -30.32
CA PRO A 105 4.60 37.76 -29.54
C PRO A 105 4.28 37.84 -28.04
N THR A 106 4.89 36.96 -27.25
CA THR A 106 4.59 36.83 -25.83
C THR A 106 5.80 37.28 -25.02
N ALA A 107 5.60 38.08 -23.97
CA ALA A 107 6.67 38.43 -23.05
C ALA A 107 6.92 37.30 -22.05
N ILE A 108 8.17 36.83 -21.97
CA ILE A 108 8.62 35.91 -20.92
C ILE A 108 9.54 36.66 -19.97
N GLU A 109 9.22 36.60 -18.67
CA GLU A 109 9.96 37.27 -17.61
C GLU A 109 11.45 36.86 -17.61
N GLY A 110 12.36 37.83 -17.62
CA GLY A 110 13.81 37.59 -17.66
C GLY A 110 14.37 37.13 -19.01
N VAL A 111 13.54 37.00 -20.04
CA VAL A 111 13.95 36.64 -21.41
C VAL A 111 13.55 37.72 -22.44
N GLY A 112 12.40 38.37 -22.25
CA GLY A 112 11.89 39.43 -23.14
C GLY A 112 10.76 38.95 -24.06
N SER A 113 10.50 39.68 -25.15
CA SER A 113 9.48 39.31 -26.14
C SER A 113 9.98 38.14 -27.00
N VAL A 114 9.27 37.02 -26.99
CA VAL A 114 9.62 35.81 -27.72
C VAL A 114 8.66 35.56 -28.86
N GLN A 115 9.14 34.87 -29.91
CA GLN A 115 8.27 34.42 -30.98
C GLN A 115 7.47 33.21 -30.49
N THR A 116 6.16 33.27 -30.64
CA THR A 116 5.24 32.21 -30.23
C THR A 116 4.55 31.61 -31.44
N LEU A 117 4.45 30.28 -31.48
CA LEU A 117 3.55 29.59 -32.40
C LEU A 117 2.46 28.91 -31.57
N SER A 118 1.21 29.10 -31.98
CA SER A 118 0.07 28.42 -31.41
C SER A 118 -0.27 27.25 -32.31
N CYS A 119 -0.13 26.04 -31.78
CA CYS A 119 -0.32 24.80 -32.52
C CYS A 119 -1.49 24.00 -31.95
N ARG A 120 -2.01 23.08 -32.76
CA ARG A 120 -2.92 21.99 -32.34
C ARG A 120 -2.35 20.64 -32.75
N LEU A 121 -2.37 19.68 -31.84
CA LEU A 121 -1.98 18.29 -32.14
C LEU A 121 -3.00 17.64 -33.07
N THR A 122 -2.52 16.96 -34.12
CA THR A 122 -3.38 16.34 -35.15
C THR A 122 -4.18 15.14 -34.63
N ASP A 123 -3.66 14.40 -33.64
CA ASP A 123 -4.26 13.14 -33.17
C ASP A 123 -5.23 13.32 -31.98
N ALA A 124 -5.27 14.49 -31.35
CA ALA A 124 -5.98 14.67 -30.06
C ALA A 124 -6.74 16.01 -29.91
N ASP A 125 -6.73 16.90 -30.91
CA ASP A 125 -7.29 18.28 -30.83
C ASP A 125 -6.89 19.07 -29.57
N VAL A 126 -5.65 18.85 -29.09
CA VAL A 126 -5.11 19.53 -27.91
C VAL A 126 -4.25 20.72 -28.32
N ALA A 127 -4.44 21.85 -27.62
CA ALA A 127 -3.61 23.04 -27.80
C ALA A 127 -2.15 22.79 -27.37
N TYR A 128 -1.22 23.23 -28.20
CA TYR A 128 0.22 23.01 -28.05
C TYR A 128 0.97 24.31 -28.34
N ASN A 129 1.79 24.76 -27.41
CA ASN A 129 2.51 26.02 -27.51
C ASN A 129 3.96 25.80 -27.89
N VAL A 130 4.52 26.70 -28.71
CA VAL A 130 5.95 26.73 -29.04
C VAL A 130 6.47 28.14 -28.80
N TYR A 131 7.57 28.23 -28.06
CA TYR A 131 8.32 29.45 -27.80
C TYR A 131 9.68 29.35 -28.46
N LEU A 132 10.07 30.39 -29.22
CA LEU A 132 11.33 30.48 -29.92
C LEU A 132 12.08 31.75 -29.50
N VAL A 133 13.32 31.58 -29.07
CA VAL A 133 14.18 32.65 -28.56
C VAL A 133 15.54 32.59 -29.24
N PRO A 134 15.75 33.36 -30.31
CA PRO A 134 17.07 33.49 -30.91
C PRO A 134 17.98 34.31 -29.98
N SER A 135 19.11 33.74 -29.59
CA SER A 135 20.11 34.40 -28.75
C SER A 135 21.52 34.13 -29.28
N GLY A 136 22.05 35.09 -30.02
CA GLY A 136 23.33 34.95 -30.72
C GLY A 136 23.29 33.82 -31.74
N ASN A 137 24.16 32.82 -31.58
CA ASN A 137 24.27 31.67 -32.49
C ASN A 137 23.52 30.41 -31.96
N ILE A 138 22.64 30.58 -30.97
CA ILE A 138 21.83 29.51 -30.37
C ILE A 138 20.35 29.90 -30.46
N LEU A 139 19.53 28.99 -30.95
CA LEU A 139 18.07 29.05 -30.82
C LEU A 139 17.69 28.28 -29.56
N TYR A 140 17.13 28.98 -28.57
CA TYR A 140 16.44 28.33 -27.47
C TYR A 140 14.97 28.15 -27.85
N ALA A 141 14.42 26.97 -27.58
CA ALA A 141 13.01 26.71 -27.83
C ALA A 141 12.39 25.93 -26.67
N ALA A 142 11.11 26.15 -26.41
CA ALA A 142 10.32 25.26 -25.58
C ALA A 142 9.00 24.96 -26.28
N GLU A 143 8.61 23.70 -26.33
CA GLU A 143 7.39 23.28 -26.99
C GLU A 143 6.66 22.22 -26.17
N GLY A 144 5.33 22.33 -26.02
CA GLY A 144 4.58 21.42 -25.16
C GLY A 144 3.09 21.73 -25.11
N LEU A 145 2.36 20.92 -24.35
CA LEU A 145 0.91 21.08 -24.15
C LEU A 145 0.61 22.45 -23.53
N ALA A 146 -0.40 23.15 -24.05
CA ALA A 146 -0.75 24.49 -23.59
C ALA A 146 -1.22 24.53 -22.12
N GLY A 147 -1.74 23.41 -21.58
CA GLY A 147 -2.08 23.29 -20.16
C GLY A 147 -0.88 23.31 -19.21
N TYR A 148 0.34 23.16 -19.73
CA TYR A 148 1.60 23.16 -18.98
C TYR A 148 2.45 24.41 -19.28
N ASP A 149 1.81 25.49 -19.69
CA ASP A 149 2.50 26.69 -20.19
C ASP A 149 3.46 27.31 -19.17
N SER A 150 3.08 27.31 -17.89
CA SER A 150 3.90 27.78 -16.77
C SER A 150 5.23 27.00 -16.69
N VAL A 151 5.18 25.67 -16.93
CA VAL A 151 6.34 24.77 -16.95
C VAL A 151 7.24 25.06 -18.14
N LEU A 152 6.66 25.25 -19.34
CA LEU A 152 7.42 25.53 -20.56
C LEU A 152 8.21 26.83 -20.43
N ARG A 153 7.57 27.89 -19.92
CA ARG A 153 8.22 29.19 -19.72
C ARG A 153 9.31 29.15 -18.66
N LEU A 154 9.06 28.52 -17.51
CA LEU A 154 10.05 28.41 -16.43
C LEU A 154 11.23 27.52 -16.82
N GLY A 155 10.98 26.42 -17.54
CA GLY A 155 12.01 25.55 -18.08
C GLY A 155 12.90 26.30 -19.08
N LEU A 156 12.28 27.03 -20.01
CA LEU A 156 13.00 27.85 -20.99
C LEU A 156 13.87 28.92 -20.32
N ARG A 157 13.32 29.65 -19.34
CA ARG A 157 14.07 30.62 -18.52
C ARG A 157 15.28 29.97 -17.84
N SER A 158 15.11 28.76 -17.32
CA SER A 158 16.17 28.04 -16.61
C SER A 158 17.30 27.60 -17.53
N VAL A 159 16.98 27.11 -18.73
CA VAL A 159 17.98 26.72 -19.74
C VAL A 159 18.74 27.93 -20.31
N ILE A 160 18.05 29.06 -20.52
CA ILE A 160 18.68 30.30 -20.98
C ILE A 160 19.59 30.89 -19.89
N ALA A 161 19.11 30.96 -18.65
CA ALA A 161 19.89 31.45 -17.52
C ALA A 161 20.98 30.46 -17.05
N ASN A 162 20.95 29.24 -17.58
CA ASN A 162 21.85 28.13 -17.27
C ASN A 162 21.88 27.78 -15.76
N ARG A 163 20.77 28.06 -15.07
CA ARG A 163 20.52 27.84 -13.64
C ARG A 163 19.02 27.70 -13.42
N VAL A 164 18.59 26.99 -12.38
CA VAL A 164 17.16 26.86 -12.08
C VAL A 164 16.59 28.22 -11.70
N VAL A 165 15.58 28.68 -12.44
CA VAL A 165 14.89 29.94 -12.17
C VAL A 165 13.70 29.67 -11.25
N ALA A 166 13.61 30.44 -10.18
CA ALA A 166 12.51 30.36 -9.22
C ALA A 166 11.17 30.76 -9.86
N GLY A 167 10.09 30.09 -9.47
CA GLY A 167 8.74 30.32 -9.99
C GLY A 167 7.75 29.22 -9.63
N GLU A 168 6.45 29.55 -9.70
CA GLU A 168 5.34 28.64 -9.42
C GLU A 168 4.88 27.94 -10.72
N VAL A 169 4.68 26.62 -10.63
CA VAL A 169 4.08 25.81 -11.68
C VAL A 169 2.58 25.71 -11.41
N ASP A 170 1.78 26.29 -12.29
CA ASP A 170 0.32 26.30 -12.28
C ASP A 170 -0.20 25.43 -13.43
N VAL A 171 -0.86 24.31 -13.10
CA VAL A 171 -1.41 23.29 -14.02
C VAL A 171 -2.68 22.69 -13.40
N ALA A 172 -3.75 22.56 -14.19
CA ALA A 172 -4.99 21.87 -13.79
C ALA A 172 -4.85 20.35 -13.99
N THR A 173 -4.98 19.54 -12.94
CA THR A 173 -4.72 18.10 -12.99
C THR A 173 -6.00 17.26 -12.87
N THR A 174 -6.21 16.32 -13.80
CA THR A 174 -7.24 15.26 -13.74
C THR A 174 -6.54 13.90 -13.84
N GLY A 175 -6.80 12.95 -12.94
CA GLY A 175 -6.25 11.60 -13.12
C GLY A 175 -6.61 10.56 -12.05
N ALA A 176 -7.70 9.85 -12.31
CA ALA A 176 -8.16 8.62 -11.64
C ALA A 176 -7.51 7.35 -12.25
N GLY A 177 -7.39 6.24 -11.49
CA GLY A 177 -7.18 4.87 -12.02
C GLY A 177 -6.25 3.92 -11.23
N ASP A 178 -6.70 2.66 -11.07
CA ASP A 178 -6.03 1.41 -10.60
C ASP A 178 -4.49 1.45 -10.45
N PRO A 179 -3.87 1.08 -9.29
CA PRO A 179 -2.42 1.20 -9.08
C PRO A 179 -1.59 0.34 -10.05
N ILE A 180 -2.15 -0.78 -10.53
CA ILE A 180 -1.51 -1.66 -11.52
C ILE A 180 -1.61 -1.01 -12.90
N ALA A 181 -2.79 -0.48 -13.26
CA ALA A 181 -2.95 0.33 -14.47
C ALA A 181 -2.06 1.59 -14.45
N PHE A 182 -1.93 2.25 -13.31
CA PHE A 182 -1.06 3.40 -13.11
C PHE A 182 0.42 3.00 -13.23
N ALA A 183 0.83 1.87 -12.63
CA ALA A 183 2.18 1.34 -12.79
C ALA A 183 2.49 1.02 -14.26
N ARG A 184 1.53 0.43 -15.00
CA ARG A 184 1.65 0.14 -16.42
C ARG A 184 1.79 1.42 -17.25
N VAL A 185 0.96 2.42 -16.98
CA VAL A 185 0.98 3.73 -17.65
C VAL A 185 2.27 4.50 -17.31
N GLN A 186 2.68 4.50 -16.04
CA GLN A 186 3.93 5.10 -15.58
C GLN A 186 5.13 4.42 -16.24
N ALA A 187 5.17 3.09 -16.28
CA ALA A 187 6.25 2.34 -16.91
C ALA A 187 6.32 2.58 -18.43
N ALA A 188 5.18 2.67 -19.10
CA ALA A 188 5.10 3.03 -20.52
C ALA A 188 5.63 4.44 -20.81
N SER A 189 5.47 5.37 -19.87
CA SER A 189 5.90 6.77 -19.99
C SER A 189 7.40 7.00 -19.79
N LEU A 190 8.05 6.13 -19.01
CA LEU A 190 9.47 6.23 -18.70
C LEU A 190 10.32 5.67 -19.83
N ASP A 191 11.54 6.18 -19.98
CA ASP A 191 12.53 5.52 -20.83
C ASP A 191 12.82 4.09 -20.31
N PRO A 192 13.19 3.13 -21.19
CA PRO A 192 13.34 1.74 -20.78
C PRO A 192 14.34 1.52 -19.63
N GLN A 193 15.37 2.36 -19.49
CA GLN A 193 16.36 2.22 -18.44
C GLN A 193 15.82 2.70 -17.08
N ARG A 194 15.12 3.84 -17.04
CA ARG A 194 14.48 4.30 -15.79
C ARG A 194 13.33 3.43 -15.35
N ALA A 195 12.56 2.90 -16.29
CA ALA A 195 11.53 1.90 -15.98
C ALA A 195 12.17 0.64 -15.37
N LEU A 196 13.33 0.19 -15.87
CA LEU A 196 14.07 -0.94 -15.31
C LEU A 196 14.56 -0.66 -13.87
N ASP A 197 15.14 0.51 -13.60
CA ASP A 197 15.60 0.90 -12.26
C ASP A 197 14.43 0.97 -11.25
N GLU A 198 13.28 1.47 -11.71
CA GLU A 198 12.04 1.56 -10.93
C GLU A 198 11.44 0.16 -10.66
N ALA A 199 11.55 -0.76 -11.64
CA ALA A 199 11.16 -2.18 -11.51
C ALA A 199 11.98 -2.89 -10.42
N TYR A 200 13.31 -2.73 -10.44
CA TYR A 200 14.21 -3.32 -9.45
C TYR A 200 14.03 -2.71 -8.06
N ARG A 201 13.80 -1.39 -7.96
CA ARG A 201 13.48 -0.74 -6.67
C ARG A 201 12.21 -1.29 -6.05
N ARG A 202 11.14 -1.49 -6.83
CA ARG A 202 9.89 -2.13 -6.37
C ARG A 202 10.11 -3.57 -5.94
N ASN A 203 10.83 -4.35 -6.73
CA ASN A 203 11.17 -5.74 -6.40
C ASN A 203 11.90 -5.82 -5.05
N ASN A 204 12.90 -4.95 -4.84
CA ASN A 204 13.67 -4.91 -3.59
C ASN A 204 12.84 -4.47 -2.37
N ALA A 205 11.80 -3.66 -2.59
CA ALA A 205 10.83 -3.28 -1.57
C ALA A 205 9.74 -4.36 -1.31
N GLY A 206 9.70 -5.43 -2.11
CA GLY A 206 8.66 -6.47 -2.03
C GLY A 206 7.35 -6.14 -2.77
N ASN A 207 7.33 -5.06 -3.55
CA ASN A 207 6.17 -4.63 -4.35
C ASN A 207 6.15 -5.39 -5.69
N TYR A 208 5.93 -6.70 -5.63
CA TYR A 208 6.07 -7.62 -6.76
C TYR A 208 5.04 -7.36 -7.87
N ALA A 209 3.82 -6.94 -7.53
CA ALA A 209 2.76 -6.66 -8.51
C ALA A 209 3.13 -5.48 -9.42
N GLU A 210 3.51 -4.35 -8.83
CA GLU A 210 3.94 -3.16 -9.55
C GLU A 210 5.26 -3.42 -10.28
N SER A 211 6.19 -4.15 -9.65
CA SER A 211 7.44 -4.55 -10.30
C SER A 211 7.17 -5.36 -11.58
N ALA A 212 6.22 -6.31 -11.55
CA ALA A 212 5.85 -7.10 -12.71
C ALA A 212 5.34 -6.23 -13.86
N GLU A 213 4.49 -5.24 -13.60
CA GLU A 213 3.98 -4.33 -14.65
C GLU A 213 5.10 -3.49 -15.27
N PHE A 214 6.07 -3.05 -14.47
CA PHE A 214 7.22 -2.32 -14.99
C PHE A 214 8.12 -3.19 -15.88
N PHE A 215 8.38 -4.44 -15.48
CA PHE A 215 9.12 -5.39 -16.33
C PHE A 215 8.35 -5.73 -17.60
N SER A 216 7.03 -5.92 -17.50
CA SER A 216 6.15 -6.17 -18.64
C SER A 216 6.20 -5.04 -19.66
N ALA A 217 6.09 -3.79 -19.19
CA ALA A 217 6.08 -2.60 -20.03
C ALA A 217 7.39 -2.38 -20.81
N ILE A 218 8.54 -2.87 -20.32
CA ILE A 218 9.83 -2.74 -21.02
C ILE A 218 10.17 -3.95 -21.91
N THR A 219 9.49 -5.08 -21.75
CA THR A 219 9.78 -6.33 -22.50
C THR A 219 9.72 -6.15 -24.01
N ASP A 220 8.74 -5.41 -24.53
CA ASP A 220 8.57 -5.21 -25.97
C ASP A 220 9.24 -3.92 -26.48
N ARG A 221 9.77 -3.10 -25.56
CA ARG A 221 10.46 -1.83 -25.87
C ARG A 221 11.98 -1.97 -25.93
N ARG A 222 12.52 -3.17 -25.68
CA ARG A 222 13.95 -3.46 -25.74
C ARG A 222 14.29 -4.13 -27.07
N GLU A 223 15.30 -3.59 -27.76
CA GLU A 223 15.68 -4.06 -29.11
C GLU A 223 16.51 -5.34 -29.06
N ASP A 224 17.37 -5.51 -28.04
CA ASP A 224 18.23 -6.69 -27.90
C ASP A 224 17.44 -7.88 -27.30
N PRO A 225 17.41 -9.06 -27.96
CA PRO A 225 16.81 -10.27 -27.43
C PRO A 225 17.27 -10.65 -26.01
N ALA A 226 18.54 -10.41 -25.67
CA ALA A 226 19.07 -10.67 -24.34
C ALA A 226 18.44 -9.76 -23.27
N ASP A 227 18.23 -8.49 -23.61
CA ASP A 227 17.58 -7.50 -22.75
C ASP A 227 16.10 -7.81 -22.53
N ARG A 228 15.42 -8.35 -23.55
CA ARG A 228 14.03 -8.83 -23.46
C ARG A 228 13.92 -10.11 -22.63
N ALA A 229 14.88 -11.03 -22.78
CA ALA A 229 14.95 -12.24 -21.97
C ALA A 229 15.13 -11.92 -20.49
N GLU A 230 15.95 -10.92 -20.15
CA GLU A 230 16.10 -10.40 -18.79
C GLU A 230 14.78 -9.85 -18.21
N ALA A 231 14.07 -9.02 -18.98
CA ALA A 231 12.81 -8.43 -18.53
C ALA A 231 11.75 -9.51 -18.29
N LEU A 232 11.57 -10.45 -19.22
CA LEU A 232 10.65 -11.57 -19.08
C LEU A 232 11.00 -12.50 -17.92
N ALA A 233 12.28 -12.80 -17.71
CA ALA A 233 12.71 -13.65 -16.60
C ALA A 233 12.39 -13.00 -15.24
N ASN A 234 12.61 -11.69 -15.12
CA ASN A 234 12.25 -10.95 -13.93
C ASN A 234 10.73 -10.87 -13.74
N GLU A 235 9.96 -10.55 -14.78
CA GLU A 235 8.48 -10.54 -14.75
C GLU A 235 7.94 -11.91 -14.30
N ALA A 236 8.47 -13.00 -14.87
CA ALA A 236 8.11 -14.36 -14.50
C ALA A 236 8.37 -14.65 -13.01
N LEU A 237 9.52 -14.23 -12.49
CA LEU A 237 9.84 -14.38 -11.07
C LEU A 237 8.87 -13.56 -10.19
N GLN A 238 8.49 -12.35 -10.61
CA GLN A 238 7.51 -11.54 -9.88
C GLN A 238 6.12 -12.22 -9.85
N LYS A 239 5.63 -12.71 -10.99
CA LYS A 239 4.38 -13.48 -11.06
C LYS A 239 4.44 -14.74 -10.19
N SER A 240 5.58 -15.43 -10.17
CA SER A 240 5.84 -16.58 -9.28
C SER A 240 5.78 -16.20 -7.79
N ASN A 241 6.39 -15.08 -7.39
CA ASN A 241 6.34 -14.59 -6.01
C ASN A 241 4.91 -14.21 -5.57
N LEU A 242 4.05 -13.85 -6.52
CA LEU A 242 2.63 -13.59 -6.32
C LEU A 242 1.75 -14.86 -6.37
N GLY A 243 2.33 -16.05 -6.54
CA GLY A 243 1.60 -17.31 -6.65
C GLY A 243 0.94 -17.57 -8.01
N ARG A 244 1.17 -16.71 -9.01
CA ARG A 244 0.66 -16.85 -10.38
C ARG A 244 1.55 -17.79 -11.20
N TYR A 245 1.61 -19.05 -10.77
CA TYR A 245 2.54 -20.03 -11.34
C TYR A 245 2.33 -20.30 -12.84
N PRO A 246 1.09 -20.46 -13.36
CA PRO A 246 0.88 -20.70 -14.79
C PRO A 246 1.33 -19.52 -15.69
N GLU A 247 1.12 -18.28 -15.23
CA GLU A 247 1.62 -17.08 -15.93
C GLU A 247 3.15 -17.07 -15.93
N ALA A 248 3.76 -17.37 -14.78
CA ALA A 248 5.22 -17.45 -14.64
C ALA A 248 5.84 -18.52 -15.55
N ASP A 249 5.26 -19.71 -15.64
CA ASP A 249 5.71 -20.79 -16.53
C ASP A 249 5.75 -20.33 -17.99
N THR A 250 4.69 -19.65 -18.43
CA THR A 250 4.57 -19.11 -19.79
C THR A 250 5.66 -18.07 -20.08
N LEU A 251 5.89 -17.15 -19.13
CA LEU A 251 6.93 -16.12 -19.27
C LEU A 251 8.35 -16.72 -19.24
N PHE A 252 8.63 -17.70 -18.38
CA PHE A 252 9.91 -18.40 -18.35
C PHE A 252 10.18 -19.20 -19.63
N ALA A 253 9.15 -19.75 -20.27
CA ALA A 253 9.29 -20.42 -21.56
C ALA A 253 9.67 -19.41 -22.66
N ARG A 254 8.99 -18.26 -22.72
CA ARG A 254 9.30 -17.16 -23.66
C ARG A 254 10.70 -16.60 -23.45
N ALA A 255 11.10 -16.35 -22.21
CA ALA A 255 12.42 -15.84 -21.87
C ALA A 255 13.54 -16.77 -22.32
N ALA A 256 13.34 -18.09 -22.20
CA ALA A 256 14.35 -19.07 -22.62
C ALA A 256 14.53 -19.17 -24.14
N VAL A 257 13.48 -18.93 -24.93
CA VAL A 257 13.61 -18.84 -26.39
C VAL A 257 14.48 -17.63 -26.77
N LEU A 258 14.33 -16.51 -26.06
CA LEU A 258 15.06 -15.26 -26.35
C LEU A 258 16.48 -15.22 -25.77
N ALA A 259 16.77 -15.98 -24.70
CA ALA A 259 18.07 -15.98 -24.05
C ALA A 259 19.21 -16.43 -24.99
N GLY A 260 18.92 -17.25 -26.01
CA GLY A 260 19.75 -17.38 -27.21
C GLY A 260 21.23 -17.77 -26.99
N GLY A 261 21.57 -18.49 -25.91
CA GLY A 261 22.96 -18.84 -25.60
C GLY A 261 23.73 -17.77 -24.80
N ASP A 262 23.09 -16.67 -24.39
CA ASP A 262 23.72 -15.65 -23.56
C ASP A 262 24.05 -16.22 -22.17
N PRO A 263 25.34 -16.24 -21.77
CA PRO A 263 25.79 -16.92 -20.56
C PRO A 263 25.24 -16.30 -19.26
N VAL A 264 24.85 -15.01 -19.29
CA VAL A 264 24.26 -14.32 -18.14
C VAL A 264 22.79 -14.70 -18.00
N ASN A 265 22.01 -14.62 -19.08
CA ASN A 265 20.58 -14.92 -19.08
C ASN A 265 20.29 -16.41 -18.89
N GLU A 266 21.13 -17.31 -19.41
CA GLU A 266 20.99 -18.75 -19.13
C GLU A 266 21.12 -19.04 -17.62
N ARG A 267 22.12 -18.45 -16.96
CA ARG A 267 22.32 -18.60 -15.51
C ARG A 267 21.21 -17.95 -14.71
N ARG A 268 20.74 -16.78 -15.15
CA ARG A 268 19.59 -16.09 -14.53
C ARG A 268 18.34 -16.96 -14.61
N LEU A 269 18.03 -17.50 -15.78
CA LEU A 269 16.89 -18.38 -15.99
C LEU A 269 16.96 -19.65 -15.15
N ARG A 270 18.12 -20.31 -15.09
CA ARG A 270 18.35 -21.45 -14.19
C ARG A 270 17.99 -21.08 -12.75
N ASN A 271 18.55 -20.00 -12.24
CA ASN A 271 18.37 -19.59 -10.86
C ASN A 271 16.91 -19.20 -10.57
N TYR A 272 16.28 -18.42 -11.45
CA TYR A 272 14.90 -17.96 -11.26
C TYR A 272 13.89 -19.09 -11.39
N ARG A 273 14.13 -20.08 -12.26
CA ARG A 273 13.33 -21.31 -12.32
C ARG A 273 13.49 -22.16 -11.06
N ALA A 274 14.71 -22.29 -10.54
CA ALA A 274 14.92 -22.96 -9.25
C ALA A 274 14.16 -22.25 -8.11
N MET A 275 14.17 -20.91 -8.08
CA MET A 275 13.37 -20.12 -7.13
C MET A 275 11.86 -20.33 -7.34
N HIS A 276 11.39 -20.37 -8.59
CA HIS A 276 9.99 -20.64 -8.93
C HIS A 276 9.53 -22.03 -8.46
N LEU A 277 10.35 -23.06 -8.64
CA LEU A 277 10.09 -24.41 -8.13
C LEU A 277 10.07 -24.44 -6.59
N LEU A 278 10.99 -23.70 -5.95
CA LEU A 278 10.99 -23.55 -4.49
C LEU A 278 9.73 -22.83 -3.98
N ASN A 279 9.23 -21.82 -4.69
CA ASN A 279 7.97 -21.14 -4.34
C ASN A 279 6.76 -22.08 -4.40
N GLN A 280 6.81 -23.16 -5.19
CA GLN A 280 5.80 -24.22 -5.26
C GLN A 280 6.05 -25.37 -4.26
N GLY A 281 7.11 -25.31 -3.46
CA GLY A 281 7.51 -26.41 -2.57
C GLY A 281 8.20 -27.60 -3.27
N ARG A 282 8.56 -27.47 -4.55
CA ARG A 282 9.16 -28.54 -5.38
C ARG A 282 10.70 -28.56 -5.28
N SER A 283 11.23 -28.84 -4.09
CA SER A 283 12.68 -28.75 -3.83
C SER A 283 13.54 -29.75 -4.64
N ALA A 284 13.02 -30.94 -4.92
CA ALA A 284 13.74 -31.95 -5.71
C ALA A 284 13.94 -31.49 -7.17
N ASP A 285 12.90 -30.94 -7.79
CA ASP A 285 12.97 -30.40 -9.15
C ASP A 285 13.88 -29.18 -9.22
N ALA A 286 13.88 -28.34 -8.18
CA ALA A 286 14.79 -27.21 -8.09
C ALA A 286 16.27 -27.66 -8.09
N LEU A 287 16.59 -28.80 -7.46
CA LEU A 287 17.95 -29.36 -7.49
C LEU A 287 18.34 -29.78 -8.91
N VAL A 288 17.43 -30.45 -9.62
CA VAL A 288 17.64 -30.87 -11.01
C VAL A 288 17.90 -29.67 -11.92
N GLU A 289 17.13 -28.59 -11.76
CA GLU A 289 17.36 -27.36 -12.52
C GLU A 289 18.72 -26.74 -12.21
N LEU A 290 19.14 -26.70 -10.94
CA LEU A 290 20.43 -26.14 -10.52
C LEU A 290 21.64 -26.97 -10.99
N ASP A 291 21.48 -28.29 -11.14
CA ASP A 291 22.52 -29.20 -11.62
C ASP A 291 22.69 -29.16 -13.17
N ARG A 292 21.87 -28.37 -13.89
CA ARG A 292 22.06 -28.16 -15.34
C ARG A 292 23.43 -27.55 -15.64
N VAL A 293 24.17 -28.21 -16.52
CA VAL A 293 25.44 -27.71 -17.05
C VAL A 293 25.15 -26.62 -18.09
N LEU A 294 25.58 -25.39 -17.80
CA LEU A 294 25.49 -24.25 -18.71
C LEU A 294 26.84 -24.02 -19.38
N ALA A 295 26.85 -23.35 -20.54
CA ALA A 295 28.09 -23.01 -21.22
C ALA A 295 29.02 -22.20 -20.28
N GLY A 296 30.32 -22.49 -20.36
CA GLY A 296 31.34 -21.75 -19.62
C GLY A 296 31.31 -20.26 -19.97
N PRO A 297 31.88 -19.37 -19.11
CA PRO A 297 32.01 -17.97 -19.47
C PRO A 297 32.71 -17.86 -20.84
N PRO A 298 32.28 -16.95 -21.73
CA PRO A 298 32.88 -16.82 -23.04
C PRO A 298 34.37 -16.58 -22.82
N PRO A 299 35.27 -17.38 -23.41
CA PRO A 299 36.69 -17.04 -23.37
C PRO A 299 36.80 -15.66 -24.01
N SER A 300 37.50 -14.72 -23.37
CA SER A 300 37.84 -13.49 -24.09
C SER A 300 38.81 -13.91 -25.20
N ASP A 301 38.31 -14.06 -26.42
CA ASP A 301 39.13 -14.38 -27.59
C ASP A 301 40.28 -13.37 -27.75
N ALA A 302 40.10 -12.15 -27.23
CA ALA A 302 41.12 -11.10 -27.09
C ALA A 302 42.35 -11.49 -26.24
N VAL A 303 42.19 -12.23 -25.14
CA VAL A 303 43.32 -12.66 -24.29
C VAL A 303 44.09 -13.82 -24.91
N ARG A 304 43.42 -14.69 -25.68
CA ARG A 304 44.10 -15.74 -26.45
C ARG A 304 44.81 -15.19 -27.69
N ALA A 305 44.32 -14.08 -28.26
CA ALA A 305 44.88 -13.45 -29.44
C ALA A 305 45.86 -12.29 -29.15
N LEU A 306 46.11 -11.95 -27.88
CA LEU A 306 46.94 -10.78 -27.47
C LEU A 306 46.50 -9.45 -28.12
N GLN A 307 45.21 -9.28 -28.39
CA GLN A 307 44.66 -8.05 -28.96
C GLN A 307 43.95 -7.23 -27.88
N LEU A 308 44.24 -5.94 -27.81
CA LEU A 308 43.51 -4.98 -26.98
C LEU A 308 42.24 -4.55 -27.72
N ASP A 309 41.16 -5.29 -27.51
CA ASP A 309 39.82 -4.86 -27.92
C ASP A 309 39.20 -3.89 -26.88
N ARG A 310 38.06 -3.29 -27.23
CA ARG A 310 37.39 -2.28 -26.39
C ARG A 310 37.01 -2.82 -25.01
N ALA A 311 36.64 -4.10 -24.93
CA ALA A 311 36.30 -4.79 -23.69
C ALA A 311 37.54 -5.03 -22.80
N THR A 312 38.66 -5.43 -23.40
CA THR A 312 39.95 -5.62 -22.72
C THR A 312 40.55 -4.28 -22.27
N ALA A 313 40.39 -3.22 -23.07
CA ALA A 313 40.80 -1.88 -22.71
C ALA A 313 39.97 -1.30 -21.55
N ALA A 314 38.64 -1.50 -21.55
CA ALA A 314 37.77 -1.15 -20.42
C ALA A 314 38.18 -1.92 -19.16
N ARG A 315 38.43 -3.23 -19.27
CA ARG A 315 38.92 -4.07 -18.16
C ARG A 315 40.26 -3.59 -17.59
N LEU A 316 41.24 -3.29 -18.44
CA LEU A 316 42.55 -2.74 -18.01
C LEU A 316 42.42 -1.35 -17.38
N THR A 317 41.45 -0.56 -17.82
CA THR A 317 41.15 0.77 -17.26
C THR A 317 40.52 0.65 -15.87
N ALA A 318 39.53 -0.24 -15.72
CA ALA A 318 38.91 -0.57 -14.44
C ALA A 318 39.89 -1.21 -13.43
N GLU A 319 40.84 -2.01 -13.93
CA GLU A 319 41.90 -2.62 -13.13
C GLU A 319 43.07 -1.67 -12.85
N SER A 320 43.11 -0.46 -13.42
CA SER A 320 44.23 0.46 -13.24
C SER A 320 44.33 0.94 -11.77
N PRO A 321 45.55 1.12 -11.22
CA PRO A 321 45.74 1.63 -9.85
C PRO A 321 45.13 3.02 -9.60
N GLY A 322 44.89 3.79 -10.67
CA GLY A 322 44.23 5.11 -10.62
C GLY A 322 42.70 5.02 -10.49
N ALA A 323 42.06 4.12 -11.26
CA ALA A 323 40.62 3.85 -11.16
C ALA A 323 40.23 3.25 -9.79
N ARG A 324 41.13 2.46 -9.19
CA ARG A 324 40.98 1.91 -7.84
C ARG A 324 40.99 2.96 -6.72
N ARG A 325 41.62 4.13 -6.93
CA ARG A 325 41.67 5.23 -5.94
C ARG A 325 40.51 6.21 -6.06
N LEU A 326 39.86 6.27 -7.22
CA LEU A 326 38.74 7.19 -7.50
C LEU A 326 37.37 6.54 -7.30
N GLY A 327 37.28 5.38 -6.65
CA GLY A 327 35.99 4.75 -6.34
C GLY A 327 35.23 4.25 -7.58
N GLY A 328 35.93 3.72 -8.59
CA GLY A 328 35.36 2.86 -9.65
C GLY A 328 34.13 3.42 -10.37
N LEU A 329 34.34 4.25 -11.38
CA LEU A 329 33.32 4.83 -12.26
C LEU A 329 32.67 3.83 -13.26
N GLU A 330 32.59 2.52 -13.01
CA GLU A 330 32.00 1.57 -13.97
C GLU A 330 31.16 0.44 -13.31
N GLY A 331 30.02 0.11 -13.94
CA GLY A 331 29.06 -0.92 -13.53
C GLY A 331 29.58 -2.37 -13.60
N LEU A 332 28.68 -3.34 -13.36
CA LEU A 332 29.02 -4.78 -13.36
C LEU A 332 29.36 -5.27 -14.77
N THR A 333 30.53 -5.90 -14.94
CA THR A 333 30.91 -6.57 -16.19
C THR A 333 30.08 -7.85 -16.40
N PRO A 334 29.97 -8.37 -17.64
CA PRO A 334 29.34 -9.67 -17.89
C PRO A 334 29.98 -10.81 -17.07
N GLU A 335 31.30 -10.77 -16.85
CA GLU A 335 32.01 -11.74 -16.01
C GLU A 335 31.62 -11.61 -14.53
N ASP A 336 31.53 -10.38 -13.99
CA ASP A 336 31.03 -10.15 -12.64
C ASP A 336 29.60 -10.71 -12.50
N LYS A 337 28.72 -10.45 -13.49
CA LYS A 337 27.33 -10.95 -13.48
C LYS A 337 27.27 -12.48 -13.50
N VAL A 338 28.08 -13.14 -14.33
CA VAL A 338 28.18 -14.60 -14.38
C VAL A 338 28.60 -15.17 -13.02
N GLN A 339 29.67 -14.64 -12.43
CA GLN A 339 30.18 -15.10 -11.13
C GLN A 339 29.17 -14.90 -10.00
N ILE A 340 28.45 -13.76 -10.00
CA ILE A 340 27.38 -13.49 -9.03
C ILE A 340 26.24 -14.51 -9.19
N LEU A 341 25.82 -14.80 -10.42
CA LEU A 341 24.75 -15.76 -10.69
C LEU A 341 25.16 -17.21 -10.37
N ASP A 342 26.42 -17.58 -10.58
CA ASP A 342 26.92 -18.90 -10.16
C ASP A 342 27.03 -19.01 -8.63
N GLY A 343 27.45 -17.93 -7.95
CA GLY A 343 27.37 -17.84 -6.49
C GLY A 343 25.94 -17.98 -5.96
N GLN A 344 24.97 -17.35 -6.64
CA GLN A 344 23.55 -17.49 -6.31
C GLN A 344 23.05 -18.92 -6.50
N ALA A 345 23.47 -19.61 -7.56
CA ALA A 345 23.09 -21.01 -7.77
C ALA A 345 23.60 -21.92 -6.64
N LEU A 346 24.84 -21.69 -6.17
CA LEU A 346 25.36 -22.40 -4.99
C LEU A 346 24.55 -22.08 -3.72
N GLN A 347 24.17 -20.82 -3.52
CA GLN A 347 23.31 -20.42 -2.40
C GLN A 347 21.93 -21.10 -2.46
N LEU A 348 21.30 -21.16 -3.63
CA LEU A 348 20.03 -21.84 -3.84
C LEU A 348 20.17 -23.36 -3.62
N ARG A 349 21.27 -23.95 -4.09
CA ARG A 349 21.58 -25.37 -3.88
C ARG A 349 21.74 -25.70 -2.40
N GLY A 350 22.48 -24.87 -1.66
CA GLY A 350 22.58 -24.99 -0.20
C GLY A 350 21.20 -24.94 0.48
N THR A 351 20.32 -24.07 -0.01
CA THR A 351 18.94 -23.95 0.49
C THR A 351 18.13 -25.22 0.23
N VAL A 352 18.20 -25.77 -0.98
CA VAL A 352 17.53 -27.03 -1.34
C VAL A 352 18.04 -28.19 -0.46
N LEU A 353 19.36 -28.34 -0.33
CA LEU A 353 19.99 -29.38 0.50
C LEU A 353 19.53 -29.28 1.96
N ARG A 354 19.48 -28.06 2.51
CA ARG A 354 18.99 -27.80 3.87
C ARG A 354 17.51 -28.17 4.01
N LEU A 355 16.66 -27.82 3.04
CA LEU A 355 15.24 -28.19 3.04
C LEU A 355 15.02 -29.71 2.93
N GLN A 356 15.96 -30.45 2.34
CA GLN A 356 15.97 -31.92 2.30
C GLN A 356 16.60 -32.57 3.56
N GLY A 357 16.98 -31.79 4.57
CA GLY A 357 17.61 -32.29 5.80
C GLY A 357 19.10 -32.63 5.67
N ARG A 358 19.76 -32.30 4.56
CA ARG A 358 21.19 -32.59 4.29
C ARG A 358 22.08 -31.45 4.78
N ALA A 359 22.11 -31.23 6.10
CA ALA A 359 22.70 -30.05 6.73
C ALA A 359 24.21 -29.87 6.48
N ASP A 360 25.00 -30.94 6.54
CA ASP A 360 26.46 -30.86 6.35
C ASP A 360 26.85 -30.52 4.91
N GLU A 361 26.17 -31.13 3.94
CA GLU A 361 26.35 -30.81 2.52
C GLU A 361 25.88 -29.38 2.20
N ALA A 362 24.79 -28.94 2.82
CA ALA A 362 24.31 -27.57 2.72
C ALA A 362 25.36 -26.59 3.26
N ALA A 363 25.93 -26.83 4.44
CA ALA A 363 26.96 -25.98 5.05
C ALA A 363 28.19 -25.83 4.15
N LEU A 364 28.71 -26.95 3.62
CA LEU A 364 29.82 -26.92 2.67
C LEU A 364 29.49 -26.14 1.39
N THR A 365 28.27 -26.29 0.88
CA THR A 365 27.82 -25.59 -0.33
C THR A 365 27.66 -24.10 -0.09
N TYR A 366 27.09 -23.71 1.05
CA TYR A 366 26.98 -22.32 1.47
C TYR A 366 28.34 -21.66 1.69
N GLN A 367 29.31 -22.36 2.29
CA GLN A 367 30.67 -21.83 2.45
C GLN A 367 31.33 -21.57 1.10
N ARG A 368 31.22 -22.50 0.14
CA ARG A 368 31.72 -22.30 -1.23
C ARG A 368 31.05 -21.10 -1.92
N ALA A 369 29.74 -20.93 -1.72
CA ALA A 369 29.01 -19.77 -2.26
C ALA A 369 29.53 -18.46 -1.66
N LEU A 370 29.78 -18.43 -0.34
CA LEU A 370 30.31 -17.25 0.35
C LEU A 370 31.71 -16.91 -0.15
N ASP A 371 32.59 -17.90 -0.24
CA ASP A 371 33.96 -17.74 -0.72
C ASP A 371 33.98 -17.23 -2.17
N SER A 372 33.11 -17.77 -3.04
CA SER A 372 33.01 -17.31 -4.43
C SER A 372 32.55 -15.87 -4.53
N LEU A 373 31.54 -15.47 -3.74
CA LEU A 373 31.01 -14.10 -3.75
C LEU A 373 31.99 -13.09 -3.15
N VAL A 374 32.79 -13.47 -2.16
CA VAL A 374 33.84 -12.64 -1.57
C VAL A 374 35.03 -12.49 -2.52
N ALA A 375 35.35 -13.50 -3.32
CA ALA A 375 36.43 -13.40 -4.30
C ALA A 375 36.18 -12.33 -5.38
N ILE A 376 34.91 -12.06 -5.72
CA ILE A 376 34.54 -11.08 -6.75
C ILE A 376 34.92 -9.67 -6.27
N ARG A 377 35.93 -9.06 -6.92
CA ARG A 377 36.50 -7.75 -6.58
C ARG A 377 36.83 -7.56 -5.08
N GLY A 378 37.22 -8.65 -4.40
CA GLY A 378 37.52 -8.63 -2.97
C GLY A 378 36.32 -8.30 -2.07
N GLY A 379 35.11 -8.64 -2.50
CA GLY A 379 33.88 -8.54 -1.70
C GLY A 379 33.29 -7.14 -1.62
N ARG A 380 33.76 -6.21 -2.46
CA ARG A 380 33.33 -4.79 -2.48
C ARG A 380 32.12 -4.51 -3.38
N ILE A 381 31.54 -5.55 -3.99
CA ILE A 381 30.34 -5.39 -4.81
C ILE A 381 29.12 -5.34 -3.89
N ALA A 382 28.52 -4.15 -3.76
CA ALA A 382 27.34 -3.94 -2.93
C ALA A 382 26.19 -4.93 -3.27
N ALA A 383 26.01 -5.24 -4.57
CA ALA A 383 24.97 -6.17 -5.03
C ALA A 383 25.07 -7.59 -4.45
N THR A 384 26.23 -8.03 -3.92
CA THR A 384 26.39 -9.36 -3.31
C THR A 384 26.15 -9.39 -1.80
N VAL A 385 26.12 -8.22 -1.14
CA VAL A 385 26.02 -8.09 0.32
C VAL A 385 24.77 -8.75 0.87
N TRP A 386 23.61 -8.53 0.22
CA TRP A 386 22.36 -9.16 0.60
C TRP A 386 22.43 -10.70 0.57
N MET A 387 22.99 -11.25 -0.51
CA MET A 387 23.11 -12.70 -0.70
C MET A 387 24.08 -13.31 0.31
N ARG A 388 25.19 -12.64 0.59
CA ARG A 388 26.15 -13.05 1.63
C ARG A 388 25.49 -13.06 3.01
N ALA A 389 24.72 -12.01 3.36
CA ALA A 389 23.98 -11.98 4.62
C ALA A 389 22.95 -13.10 4.74
N GLN A 390 22.27 -13.48 3.65
CA GLN A 390 21.37 -14.63 3.63
C GLN A 390 22.10 -15.95 3.87
N ILE A 391 23.23 -16.17 3.19
CA ILE A 391 24.08 -17.36 3.37
C ILE A 391 24.52 -17.48 4.84
N LEU A 392 25.02 -16.40 5.43
CA LEU A 392 25.41 -16.37 6.86
C LEU A 392 24.22 -16.72 7.76
N GLY A 393 23.03 -16.20 7.47
CA GLY A 393 21.82 -16.54 8.21
C GLY A 393 21.38 -18.01 8.08
N ASP A 394 21.66 -18.66 6.96
CA ASP A 394 21.39 -20.09 6.77
C ASP A 394 22.46 -20.97 7.43
N LEU A 395 23.74 -20.57 7.37
CA LEU A 395 24.83 -21.19 8.13
C LEU A 395 24.59 -21.10 9.64
N ALA A 396 24.07 -19.98 10.13
CA ALA A 396 23.70 -19.81 11.53
C ALA A 396 22.66 -20.86 11.96
N ARG A 397 21.64 -21.10 11.14
CA ARG A 397 20.60 -22.10 11.41
C ARG A 397 21.16 -23.53 11.41
N ILE A 398 22.10 -23.83 10.53
CA ILE A 398 22.77 -25.13 10.51
C ILE A 398 23.60 -25.31 11.78
N ALA A 399 24.42 -24.31 12.14
CA ALA A 399 25.21 -24.31 13.37
C ALA A 399 24.33 -24.48 14.62
N GLU A 400 23.18 -23.81 14.67
CA GLU A 400 22.18 -23.98 15.74
C GLU A 400 21.67 -25.42 15.80
N SER A 401 21.29 -26.01 14.67
CA SER A 401 20.79 -27.40 14.63
C SER A 401 21.83 -28.45 15.04
N GLN A 402 23.12 -28.13 14.91
CA GLN A 402 24.25 -28.96 15.32
C GLN A 402 24.68 -28.69 16.78
N GLY A 403 23.99 -27.80 17.50
CA GLY A 403 24.33 -27.42 18.88
C GLY A 403 25.50 -26.44 19.01
N ASN A 404 26.05 -25.93 17.92
CA ASN A 404 27.11 -24.91 17.92
C ASN A 404 26.49 -23.51 18.09
N LEU A 405 26.01 -23.21 19.30
CA LEU A 405 25.32 -21.96 19.60
C LEU A 405 26.22 -20.72 19.41
N GLY A 406 27.50 -20.80 19.80
CA GLY A 406 28.46 -19.71 19.62
C GLY A 406 28.74 -19.41 18.14
N GLY A 407 28.85 -20.46 17.32
CA GLY A 407 28.96 -20.32 15.87
C GLY A 407 27.70 -19.70 15.26
N ALA A 408 26.51 -20.15 15.67
CA ALA A 408 25.24 -19.60 15.19
C ALA A 408 25.10 -18.11 15.49
N GLU A 409 25.40 -17.69 16.72
CA GLU A 409 25.37 -16.27 17.12
C GLU A 409 26.38 -15.44 16.33
N GLY A 410 27.60 -15.94 16.14
CA GLY A 410 28.63 -15.28 15.34
C GLY A 410 28.20 -15.04 13.90
N GLN A 411 27.59 -16.04 13.25
CA GLN A 411 27.09 -15.94 11.88
C GLN A 411 25.92 -14.95 11.75
N HIS A 412 24.99 -14.95 12.72
CA HIS A 412 23.91 -13.96 12.76
C HIS A 412 24.43 -12.52 12.90
N ARG A 413 25.40 -12.29 13.81
CA ARG A 413 26.01 -10.96 13.99
C ARG A 413 26.79 -10.50 12.76
N ALA A 414 27.50 -11.42 12.09
CA ALA A 414 28.19 -11.12 10.84
C ALA A 414 27.21 -10.70 9.74
N ALA A 415 26.06 -11.37 9.62
CA ALA A 415 25.01 -10.99 8.66
C ALA A 415 24.45 -9.59 8.92
N ILE A 416 24.18 -9.26 10.20
CA ILE A 416 23.71 -7.92 10.61
C ILE A 416 24.78 -6.86 10.31
N GLY A 417 26.05 -7.15 10.62
CA GLY A 417 27.17 -6.23 10.37
C GLY A 417 27.32 -5.88 8.89
N LEU A 418 27.17 -6.86 7.99
CA LEU A 418 27.19 -6.62 6.54
C LEU A 418 26.05 -5.69 6.09
N LEU A 419 24.84 -5.89 6.61
CA LEU A 419 23.66 -5.12 6.20
C LEU A 419 23.60 -3.72 6.82
N THR A 420 24.20 -3.52 8.01
CA THR A 420 24.13 -2.23 8.73
C THR A 420 24.82 -1.10 7.98
N GLY A 421 25.96 -1.39 7.32
CA GLY A 421 26.71 -0.37 6.57
C GLY A 421 26.11 -0.02 5.21
N ASP A 422 25.67 -1.03 4.45
CA ASP A 422 25.25 -0.86 3.06
C ASP A 422 23.72 -0.69 2.89
N TYR A 423 22.93 -1.15 3.87
CA TYR A 423 21.45 -1.15 3.83
C TYR A 423 20.83 -0.82 5.20
N PRO A 424 21.11 0.36 5.80
CA PRO A 424 20.49 0.79 7.04
C PRO A 424 18.96 0.83 6.90
N ASP A 425 18.25 0.52 7.99
CA ASP A 425 16.78 0.53 8.09
C ASP A 425 16.02 -0.23 6.99
N SER A 426 16.69 -1.22 6.38
CA SER A 426 16.10 -2.04 5.33
C SER A 426 15.33 -3.25 5.90
N SER A 427 14.32 -3.71 5.14
CA SER A 427 13.62 -4.98 5.41
C SER A 427 14.59 -6.17 5.55
N ALA A 428 15.73 -6.14 4.84
CA ALA A 428 16.78 -7.16 4.95
C ALA A 428 17.48 -7.12 6.31
N LEU A 429 17.84 -5.93 6.80
CA LEU A 429 18.46 -5.75 8.12
C LEU A 429 17.50 -6.17 9.24
N PHE A 430 16.23 -5.77 9.18
CA PHE A 430 15.22 -6.19 10.15
C PHE A 430 14.98 -7.70 10.12
N SER A 431 15.02 -8.32 8.94
CA SER A 431 14.98 -9.78 8.81
C SER A 431 16.16 -10.47 9.49
N ALA A 432 17.38 -9.94 9.35
CA ALA A 432 18.57 -10.49 9.98
C ALA A 432 18.54 -10.32 11.50
N LYS A 433 18.19 -9.13 12.00
CA LYS A 433 17.98 -8.86 13.43
C LYS A 433 16.90 -9.78 14.02
N GLY A 434 15.78 -9.92 13.34
CA GLY A 434 14.67 -10.78 13.76
C GLY A 434 15.04 -12.27 13.84
N ARG A 435 15.90 -12.76 12.94
CA ARG A 435 16.44 -14.12 13.02
C ARG A 435 17.33 -14.33 14.26
N LEU A 436 18.18 -13.35 14.57
CA LEU A 436 19.01 -13.37 15.79
C LEU A 436 18.12 -13.35 17.05
N ALA A 437 17.10 -12.49 17.08
CA ALA A 437 16.15 -12.43 18.19
C ALA A 437 15.42 -13.76 18.38
N ALA A 438 14.96 -14.39 17.29
CA ALA A 438 14.34 -15.71 17.33
C ALA A 438 15.31 -16.80 17.84
N PHE A 439 16.59 -16.72 17.49
CA PHE A 439 17.64 -17.61 18.01
C PHE A 439 17.83 -17.42 19.53
N TYR A 440 17.90 -16.18 20.01
CA TYR A 440 17.96 -15.90 21.45
C TYR A 440 16.71 -16.41 22.19
N ALA A 441 15.52 -16.25 21.60
CA ALA A 441 14.28 -16.77 22.16
C ALA A 441 14.34 -18.30 22.37
N ARG A 442 14.82 -19.05 21.36
CA ARG A 442 14.94 -20.52 21.43
C ARG A 442 16.03 -21.00 22.38
N THR A 443 17.05 -20.19 22.63
CA THR A 443 18.18 -20.52 23.53
C THR A 443 17.97 -20.03 24.97
N GLY A 444 16.79 -19.53 25.31
CA GLY A 444 16.43 -19.07 26.67
C GLY A 444 16.83 -17.62 26.99
N ARG A 445 17.48 -16.92 26.05
CA ARG A 445 17.91 -15.51 26.16
C ARG A 445 16.77 -14.56 25.81
N THR A 446 15.67 -14.67 26.56
CA THR A 446 14.39 -14.04 26.21
C THR A 446 14.41 -12.51 26.31
N ASP A 447 15.19 -11.94 27.23
CA ASP A 447 15.31 -10.49 27.38
C ASP A 447 16.08 -9.85 26.22
N GLU A 448 17.18 -10.47 25.77
CA GLU A 448 17.90 -9.98 24.58
C GLU A 448 17.05 -10.13 23.31
N ALA A 449 16.29 -11.22 23.19
CA ALA A 449 15.34 -11.41 22.10
C ALA A 449 14.29 -10.30 22.09
N ALA A 450 13.65 -10.03 23.23
CA ALA A 450 12.63 -8.99 23.36
C ALA A 450 13.19 -7.59 23.05
N SER A 451 14.41 -7.29 23.49
CA SER A 451 15.08 -6.01 23.18
C SER A 451 15.24 -5.78 21.68
N ILE A 452 15.76 -6.77 20.95
CA ILE A 452 15.93 -6.66 19.50
C ILE A 452 14.57 -6.52 18.80
N TYR A 453 13.55 -7.25 19.25
CA TYR A 453 12.21 -7.11 18.69
C TYR A 453 11.59 -5.74 18.95
N ARG A 454 11.79 -5.14 20.13
CA ARG A 454 11.37 -3.76 20.41
C ARG A 454 12.01 -2.76 19.47
N GLU A 455 13.31 -2.88 19.21
CA GLU A 455 14.00 -2.02 18.23
C GLU A 455 13.38 -2.14 16.83
N ILE A 456 13.08 -3.38 16.39
CA ILE A 456 12.44 -3.63 15.10
C ILE A 456 11.05 -2.97 15.05
N VAL A 457 10.22 -3.18 16.07
CA VAL A 457 8.87 -2.62 16.14
C VAL A 457 8.90 -1.08 16.16
N ALA A 458 9.81 -0.47 16.92
CA ALA A 458 9.97 0.98 16.97
C ALA A 458 10.39 1.55 15.61
N ALA A 459 11.39 0.96 14.96
CA ALA A 459 11.86 1.39 13.65
C ALA A 459 10.76 1.28 12.57
N ILE A 460 9.94 0.23 12.62
CA ILE A 460 8.80 0.08 11.69
C ILE A 460 7.71 1.12 11.96
N ALA A 461 7.39 1.37 13.23
CA ALA A 461 6.38 2.36 13.61
C ALA A 461 6.76 3.78 13.15
N GLU A 462 8.07 4.10 13.12
CA GLU A 462 8.59 5.38 12.65
C GLU A 462 8.64 5.48 11.11
N ASN A 463 9.09 4.43 10.43
CA ASN A 463 9.37 4.46 9.00
C ASN A 463 8.18 4.04 8.12
N GLY A 464 7.11 3.46 8.69
CA GLY A 464 5.86 3.12 8.02
C GLY A 464 5.92 1.96 7.03
N ASP A 465 7.08 1.33 6.84
CA ASP A 465 7.28 0.28 5.87
C ASP A 465 6.75 -1.07 6.40
N SER A 466 5.51 -1.38 6.04
CA SER A 466 4.71 -2.49 6.60
C SER A 466 4.75 -3.70 5.65
N SER A 467 5.91 -4.32 5.44
CA SER A 467 6.01 -5.44 4.49
C SER A 467 5.45 -6.77 5.04
N ALA A 468 4.87 -7.60 4.17
CA ALA A 468 4.35 -8.93 4.51
C ALA A 468 5.41 -9.86 5.16
N THR A 469 6.69 -9.61 4.87
CA THR A 469 7.85 -10.29 5.47
C THR A 469 7.90 -10.10 6.99
N LEU A 470 7.39 -8.98 7.51
CA LEU A 470 7.45 -8.61 8.93
C LEU A 470 6.56 -9.47 9.82
N ARG A 471 5.38 -9.89 9.33
CA ARG A 471 4.48 -10.80 10.07
C ARG A 471 5.19 -12.09 10.48
N ARG A 472 6.03 -12.64 9.60
CA ARG A 472 6.78 -13.87 9.87
C ARG A 472 7.89 -13.64 10.91
N ILE A 473 8.53 -12.47 10.88
CA ILE A 473 9.62 -12.12 11.79
C ILE A 473 9.12 -11.95 13.22
N LEU A 474 7.93 -11.37 13.40
CA LEU A 474 7.38 -11.06 14.73
C LEU A 474 6.66 -12.22 15.41
N ASN A 475 6.37 -13.34 14.72
CA ASN A 475 5.70 -14.49 15.36
C ASN A 475 6.39 -14.97 16.67
N PRO A 476 7.72 -15.17 16.71
CA PRO A 476 8.39 -15.56 17.94
C PRO A 476 8.28 -14.48 19.03
N TYR A 477 8.16 -13.20 18.65
CA TYR A 477 7.96 -12.12 19.60
C TYR A 477 6.59 -12.22 20.28
N PHE A 478 5.51 -12.41 19.52
CA PHE A 478 4.18 -12.63 20.12
C PHE A 478 4.15 -13.86 21.03
N ALA A 479 4.84 -14.94 20.66
CA ALA A 479 4.99 -16.11 21.52
C ALA A 479 5.71 -15.79 22.84
N LEU A 480 6.76 -14.95 22.81
CA LEU A 480 7.48 -14.49 24.01
C LEU A 480 6.64 -13.60 24.93
N LEU A 481 5.75 -12.78 24.36
CA LEU A 481 4.95 -11.80 25.08
C LEU A 481 3.61 -12.37 25.60
N SER A 482 3.12 -13.46 25.00
CA SER A 482 1.82 -14.05 25.32
C SER A 482 1.81 -14.64 26.75
N GLY A 483 0.76 -14.34 27.51
CA GLY A 483 0.57 -14.85 28.88
C GLY A 483 1.36 -14.12 29.96
N ARG A 484 2.12 -13.07 29.59
CA ARG A 484 2.91 -12.23 30.50
C ARG A 484 2.19 -10.91 30.77
N SER A 485 1.94 -10.58 32.04
CA SER A 485 1.24 -9.34 32.42
C SER A 485 2.09 -8.08 32.22
N ASP A 486 3.41 -8.17 32.38
CA ASP A 486 4.36 -7.07 32.16
C ASP A 486 4.59 -6.75 30.67
N ALA A 487 4.18 -7.65 29.77
CA ALA A 487 4.43 -7.59 28.34
C ALA A 487 3.26 -7.00 27.51
N ALA A 488 2.15 -6.63 28.15
CA ALA A 488 0.95 -6.20 27.44
C ALA A 488 1.16 -4.94 26.57
N ALA A 489 1.96 -3.98 27.05
CA ALA A 489 2.29 -2.76 26.29
C ALA A 489 3.13 -3.08 25.04
N ASP A 490 4.15 -3.93 25.19
CA ASP A 490 5.01 -4.39 24.09
C ASP A 490 4.21 -5.19 23.06
N PHE A 491 3.31 -6.07 23.53
CA PHE A 491 2.41 -6.85 22.67
C PHE A 491 1.47 -5.95 21.89
N PHE A 492 0.87 -4.98 22.57
CA PHE A 492 -0.02 -4.02 21.94
C PHE A 492 0.72 -3.21 20.88
N ALA A 493 1.89 -2.65 21.18
CA ALA A 493 2.72 -1.91 20.23
C ALA A 493 3.09 -2.77 19.00
N ALA A 494 3.54 -4.01 19.22
CA ALA A 494 3.83 -4.95 18.13
C ALA A 494 2.58 -5.27 17.28
N SER A 495 1.40 -5.33 17.89
CA SER A 495 0.14 -5.56 17.18
C SER A 495 -0.32 -4.37 16.32
N GLN A 496 0.17 -3.15 16.59
CA GLN A 496 -0.17 -1.96 15.81
C GLN A 496 0.63 -1.87 14.51
N VAL A 497 1.86 -2.39 14.48
CA VAL A 497 2.71 -2.38 13.26
C VAL A 497 2.36 -3.49 12.27
N LEU A 498 1.51 -4.45 12.67
CA LEU A 498 1.03 -5.50 11.79
C LEU A 498 -0.24 -5.08 11.04
N VAL A 499 -0.08 -4.45 9.87
CA VAL A 499 -1.21 -4.11 9.00
C VAL A 499 -1.75 -5.39 8.33
N ARG A 500 -3.07 -5.58 8.32
CA ARG A 500 -3.73 -6.70 7.60
C ARG A 500 -3.54 -6.50 6.09
N PRO A 501 -3.24 -7.55 5.29
CA PRO A 501 -3.00 -7.39 3.85
C PRO A 501 -4.11 -6.61 3.11
N GLY A 502 -5.38 -6.93 3.35
CA GLY A 502 -6.50 -6.19 2.75
C GLY A 502 -6.56 -4.72 3.18
N VAL A 503 -6.21 -4.40 4.42
CA VAL A 503 -6.14 -3.02 4.91
C VAL A 503 -5.03 -2.24 4.21
N ALA A 504 -3.86 -2.85 4.02
CA ALA A 504 -2.75 -2.20 3.33
C ALA A 504 -3.11 -1.83 1.89
N GLN A 505 -3.83 -2.72 1.18
CA GLN A 505 -4.34 -2.44 -0.16
C GLN A 505 -5.35 -1.29 -0.17
N THR A 506 -6.32 -1.30 0.74
CA THR A 506 -7.30 -0.20 0.88
C THR A 506 -6.60 1.11 1.20
N GLN A 507 -5.68 1.12 2.16
CA GLN A 507 -4.90 2.30 2.52
C GLN A 507 -4.07 2.84 1.35
N ALA A 508 -3.50 1.97 0.52
CA ALA A 508 -2.75 2.39 -0.67
C ALA A 508 -3.66 3.09 -1.69
N VAL A 509 -4.86 2.56 -1.95
CA VAL A 509 -5.87 3.21 -2.81
C VAL A 509 -6.25 4.57 -2.24
N LEU A 510 -6.62 4.63 -0.95
CA LEU A 510 -7.02 5.87 -0.29
C LEU A 510 -5.88 6.91 -0.25
N ALA A 511 -4.64 6.47 -0.01
CA ALA A 511 -3.47 7.35 -0.03
C ALA A 511 -3.23 7.91 -1.43
N ARG A 512 -3.52 7.15 -2.49
CA ARG A 512 -3.49 7.65 -3.86
C ARG A 512 -4.58 8.68 -4.11
N GLU A 513 -5.83 8.40 -3.75
CA GLU A 513 -6.93 9.36 -3.91
C GLU A 513 -6.64 10.65 -3.14
N LEU A 514 -6.19 10.53 -1.87
CA LEU A 514 -5.74 11.67 -1.09
C LEU A 514 -4.55 12.38 -1.73
N SER A 515 -3.58 11.68 -2.32
CA SER A 515 -2.46 12.33 -3.03
C SER A 515 -2.87 12.96 -4.36
N GLY A 516 -3.92 12.48 -5.03
CA GLY A 516 -4.40 12.96 -6.32
C GLY A 516 -5.36 14.14 -6.22
N GLY A 517 -6.04 14.30 -5.07
CA GLY A 517 -6.96 15.40 -4.84
C GLY A 517 -6.31 16.79 -4.88
N SER A 518 -7.14 17.81 -5.08
CA SER A 518 -6.72 19.21 -5.20
C SER A 518 -6.93 20.02 -3.91
N ASP A 519 -7.50 19.41 -2.86
CA ASP A 519 -7.80 20.09 -1.61
C ASP A 519 -6.57 20.27 -0.69
N GLU A 520 -6.78 20.98 0.42
CA GLU A 520 -5.75 21.26 1.41
C GLU A 520 -5.18 19.98 2.06
N ALA A 521 -6.02 18.96 2.30
CA ALA A 521 -5.59 17.68 2.85
C ALA A 521 -4.64 16.98 1.88
N SER A 522 -4.98 16.97 0.59
CA SER A 522 -4.14 16.43 -0.47
C SER A 522 -2.81 17.17 -0.62
N ARG A 523 -2.83 18.51 -0.55
CA ARG A 523 -1.62 19.35 -0.60
C ARG A 523 -0.69 19.03 0.56
N LEU A 524 -1.22 19.00 1.78
CA LEU A 524 -0.47 18.67 2.99
C LEU A 524 0.04 17.23 2.97
N PHE A 525 -0.73 16.28 2.43
CA PHE A 525 -0.32 14.87 2.33
C PHE A 525 0.85 14.70 1.36
N ARG A 526 0.80 15.36 0.20
CA ARG A 526 1.96 15.41 -0.72
C ARG A 526 3.19 16.04 -0.04
N GLN A 527 2.98 17.10 0.76
CA GLN A 527 4.05 17.72 1.53
C GLN A 527 4.64 16.76 2.58
N SER A 528 3.82 16.04 3.34
CA SER A 528 4.31 15.08 4.33
C SER A 528 5.12 13.95 3.69
N VAL A 529 4.65 13.43 2.55
CA VAL A 529 5.37 12.39 1.81
C VAL A 529 6.72 12.90 1.28
N ASN A 530 6.78 14.13 0.78
CA ASN A 530 8.04 14.73 0.33
C ASN A 530 9.01 14.97 1.50
N LEU A 531 8.53 15.48 2.64
CA LEU A 531 9.33 15.68 3.84
C LEU A 531 9.92 14.36 4.35
N THR A 532 9.14 13.28 4.39
CA THR A 532 9.66 11.95 4.75
C THR A 532 10.80 11.53 3.82
N ARG A 533 10.63 11.66 2.50
CA ARG A 533 11.68 11.27 1.53
C ARG A 533 12.94 12.12 1.67
N ASP A 534 12.80 13.42 1.93
CA ASP A 534 13.93 14.34 2.07
C ASP A 534 14.70 14.06 3.38
N ILE A 535 14.01 13.71 4.47
CA ILE A 535 14.61 13.25 5.73
C ILE A 535 15.41 11.96 5.48
N GLU A 536 14.81 10.97 4.83
CA GLU A 536 15.48 9.68 4.58
C GLU A 536 16.71 9.83 3.67
N ARG A 537 16.62 10.65 2.61
CA ARG A 537 17.79 10.95 1.77
C ARG A 537 18.91 11.60 2.59
N ALA A 538 18.58 12.60 3.42
CA ALA A 538 19.56 13.27 4.26
C ALA A 538 20.17 12.33 5.33
N ARG A 539 19.39 11.40 5.88
CA ARG A 539 19.86 10.37 6.82
C ARG A 539 20.84 9.41 6.17
N VAL A 540 20.55 8.94 4.94
CA VAL A 540 21.46 8.07 4.18
C VAL A 540 22.79 8.80 3.89
N ASP A 541 22.73 10.07 3.48
CA ASP A 541 23.94 10.87 3.26
C ASP A 541 24.75 11.07 4.55
N LEU A 542 24.07 11.33 5.66
CA LEU A 542 24.70 11.46 6.99
C LEU A 542 25.38 10.15 7.40
N ALA A 543 24.68 9.02 7.32
CA ALA A 543 25.22 7.71 7.69
C ALA A 543 26.45 7.33 6.85
N ARG A 544 26.43 7.63 5.54
CA ARG A 544 27.56 7.42 4.63
C ARG A 544 28.81 8.21 5.06
N LEU A 545 28.63 9.45 5.50
CA LEU A 545 29.75 10.30 5.95
C LEU A 545 30.25 9.93 7.34
N GLU A 546 29.34 9.56 8.25
CA GLU A 546 29.68 9.09 9.60
C GLU A 546 30.40 7.73 9.58
N GLY A 547 30.18 6.91 8.55
CA GLY A 547 30.92 5.67 8.32
C GLY A 547 32.39 5.84 7.92
N ASN A 548 32.85 7.06 7.61
CA ASN A 548 34.25 7.32 7.28
C ASN A 548 35.10 7.39 8.56
N THR A 549 36.07 6.47 8.72
CA THR A 549 36.94 6.40 9.89
C THR A 549 37.96 7.54 10.02
N ASN A 550 38.18 8.35 8.97
CA ASN A 550 39.04 9.55 9.00
C ASN A 550 38.42 10.71 8.20
N PRO A 551 37.38 11.37 8.74
CA PRO A 551 36.69 12.45 8.04
C PRO A 551 37.55 13.71 8.00
N SER A 552 37.57 14.38 6.84
CA SER A 552 38.15 15.70 6.65
C SER A 552 37.35 16.79 7.38
N THR A 553 37.94 17.97 7.60
CA THR A 553 37.25 19.11 8.22
C THR A 553 36.00 19.54 7.43
N ALA A 554 36.02 19.41 6.10
CA ALA A 554 34.87 19.70 5.25
C ALA A 554 33.74 18.67 5.44
N GLU A 555 34.07 17.38 5.61
CA GLU A 555 33.08 16.34 5.93
C GLU A 555 32.48 16.55 7.32
N LEU A 556 33.27 16.96 8.32
CA LEU A 556 32.76 17.31 9.65
C LEU A 556 31.78 18.49 9.63
N GLN A 557 32.05 19.51 8.81
CA GLN A 557 31.11 20.62 8.60
C GLN A 557 29.84 20.15 7.91
N HIS A 558 29.96 19.33 6.86
CA HIS A 558 28.82 18.80 6.13
C HIS A 558 27.93 17.87 6.98
N ILE A 559 28.52 17.08 7.87
CA ILE A 559 27.80 16.29 8.89
C ILE A 559 26.96 17.23 9.79
N GLY A 560 27.53 18.36 10.24
CA GLY A 560 26.83 19.36 11.05
C GLY A 560 25.65 20.01 10.30
N GLU A 561 25.84 20.34 9.02
CA GLU A 561 24.81 20.87 8.13
C GLU A 561 23.68 19.86 7.91
N LEU A 562 24.01 18.60 7.62
CA LEU A 562 23.03 17.52 7.43
C LEU A 562 22.20 17.29 8.69
N ARG A 563 22.83 17.24 9.88
CA ARG A 563 22.11 17.12 11.16
C ARG A 563 21.14 18.28 11.38
N SER A 564 21.57 19.51 11.10
CA SER A 564 20.72 20.70 11.24
C SER A 564 19.57 20.71 10.23
N ASN A 565 19.82 20.27 8.99
CA ASN A 565 18.80 20.15 7.96
C ASN A 565 17.77 19.06 8.30
N ILE A 566 18.21 17.89 8.77
CA ILE A 566 17.32 16.81 9.23
C ILE A 566 16.42 17.31 10.35
N ALA A 567 16.97 18.00 11.36
CA ALA A 567 16.18 18.54 12.47
C ALA A 567 15.09 19.52 11.99
N ARG A 568 15.42 20.40 11.04
CA ARG A 568 14.45 21.33 10.43
C ARG A 568 13.36 20.59 9.65
N LEU A 569 13.74 19.64 8.79
CA LEU A 569 12.80 18.84 8.01
C LEU A 569 11.85 18.03 8.92
N GLN A 570 12.36 17.49 10.02
CA GLN A 570 11.57 16.80 11.04
C GLN A 570 10.56 17.74 11.71
N GLN A 571 10.94 18.98 12.04
CA GLN A 571 10.00 19.98 12.59
C GLN A 571 8.89 20.32 11.58
N ASP A 572 9.24 20.54 10.32
CA ASP A 572 8.28 20.80 9.24
C ASP A 572 7.33 19.59 9.04
N GLN A 573 7.85 18.37 9.18
CA GLN A 573 7.07 17.13 9.08
C GLN A 573 6.04 17.03 10.20
N VAL A 574 6.45 17.27 11.46
CA VAL A 574 5.56 17.25 12.61
C VAL A 574 4.45 18.31 12.48
N ALA A 575 4.79 19.53 12.07
CA ALA A 575 3.79 20.59 11.85
C ALA A 575 2.80 20.24 10.72
N THR A 576 3.29 19.65 9.63
CA THR A 576 2.45 19.19 8.52
C THR A 576 1.53 18.05 8.95
N GLN A 577 2.05 17.07 9.68
CA GLN A 577 1.27 15.94 10.20
C GLN A 577 0.20 16.38 11.21
N ALA A 578 0.50 17.36 12.06
CA ALA A 578 -0.47 17.93 12.99
C ALA A 578 -1.67 18.54 12.25
N ARG A 579 -1.43 19.32 11.20
CA ARG A 579 -2.51 19.88 10.35
C ARG A 579 -3.26 18.80 9.59
N LEU A 580 -2.57 17.77 9.12
CA LEU A 580 -3.19 16.63 8.42
C LEU A 580 -4.14 15.84 9.32
N ALA A 581 -3.83 15.73 10.61
CA ALA A 581 -4.63 14.98 11.57
C ALA A 581 -6.07 15.49 11.68
N ASP A 582 -6.34 16.74 11.31
CA ASP A 582 -7.69 17.34 11.32
C ASP A 582 -8.59 16.77 10.21
N PHE A 583 -8.02 16.23 9.13
CA PHE A 583 -8.78 15.75 7.97
C PHE A 583 -9.19 14.27 8.11
N PRO A 584 -10.48 13.91 8.03
CA PRO A 584 -10.95 12.52 8.10
C PRO A 584 -10.29 11.60 7.06
N ARG A 585 -10.14 12.09 5.83
CA ARG A 585 -9.47 11.38 4.73
C ARG A 585 -8.04 10.98 5.05
N TYR A 586 -7.30 11.83 5.78
CA TYR A 586 -5.95 11.50 6.23
C TYR A 586 -5.96 10.48 7.36
N ARG A 587 -6.87 10.60 8.34
CA ARG A 587 -6.97 9.63 9.45
C ARG A 587 -7.28 8.21 8.96
N ALA A 588 -8.04 8.06 7.88
CA ALA A 588 -8.32 6.77 7.25
C ALA A 588 -7.08 6.09 6.63
N VAL A 589 -6.06 6.87 6.24
CA VAL A 589 -4.83 6.37 5.58
C VAL A 589 -3.60 6.35 6.48
N SER A 590 -3.61 7.11 7.57
CA SER A 590 -2.46 7.24 8.47
C SER A 590 -2.15 5.93 9.20
N SER A 591 -0.87 5.59 9.31
CA SER A 591 -0.37 4.35 9.91
C SER A 591 0.18 4.52 11.35
N SER A 592 0.08 5.70 11.97
CA SER A 592 0.62 5.88 13.35
C SER A 592 -0.09 4.97 14.35
N ALA A 593 0.69 4.42 15.29
CA ALA A 593 0.21 3.64 16.41
C ALA A 593 -0.22 4.52 17.60
N ILE A 594 -0.99 3.93 18.52
CA ILE A 594 -1.27 4.50 19.85
C ILE A 594 -0.63 3.60 20.92
N THR A 595 -0.39 4.13 22.12
CA THR A 595 0.11 3.30 23.22
C THR A 595 -1.04 2.53 23.89
N LEU A 596 -0.71 1.47 24.64
CA LEU A 596 -1.73 0.76 25.44
C LEU A 596 -2.34 1.69 26.50
N ALA A 597 -1.56 2.58 27.09
CA ALA A 597 -2.04 3.56 28.05
C ALA A 597 -3.08 4.51 27.43
N ASP A 598 -2.82 4.97 26.20
CA ASP A 598 -3.80 5.79 25.46
C ASP A 598 -5.09 5.01 25.23
N LEU A 599 -5.01 3.72 24.84
CA LEU A 599 -6.19 2.88 24.67
C LEU A 599 -6.97 2.73 25.99
N GLN A 600 -6.29 2.41 27.10
CA GLN A 600 -6.94 2.23 28.40
C GLN A 600 -7.60 3.50 28.90
N ALA A 601 -7.01 4.67 28.66
CA ALA A 601 -7.59 5.97 29.00
C ALA A 601 -8.87 6.28 28.22
N LEU A 602 -9.08 5.66 27.05
CA LEU A 602 -10.29 5.84 26.24
C LEU A 602 -11.45 4.95 26.68
N LEU A 603 -11.18 3.85 27.38
CA LEU A 603 -12.18 2.87 27.79
C LEU A 603 -12.96 3.36 29.02
N ARG A 604 -14.29 3.35 28.92
CA ARG A 604 -15.20 3.70 30.00
C ARG A 604 -15.39 2.51 30.96
N PRO A 605 -15.89 2.73 32.20
CA PRO A 605 -16.27 1.64 33.08
C PRO A 605 -17.27 0.68 32.39
N GLY A 606 -17.00 -0.63 32.47
CA GLY A 606 -17.80 -1.67 31.80
C GLY A 606 -17.42 -1.92 30.33
N GLU A 607 -16.54 -1.12 29.73
CA GLU A 607 -16.00 -1.37 28.39
C GLU A 607 -14.76 -2.27 28.43
N ALA A 608 -14.65 -3.13 27.42
CA ALA A 608 -13.43 -3.86 27.13
C ALA A 608 -13.10 -3.83 25.64
N TYR A 609 -11.81 -3.69 25.33
CA TYR A 609 -11.26 -3.81 23.99
C TYR A 609 -10.67 -5.20 23.79
N TYR A 610 -11.19 -5.96 22.83
CA TYR A 610 -10.71 -7.30 22.48
C TYR A 610 -10.18 -7.28 21.06
N LYS A 611 -8.86 -7.45 20.89
CA LYS A 611 -8.20 -7.49 19.59
C LYS A 611 -7.66 -8.87 19.30
N MET A 612 -7.98 -9.40 18.12
CA MET A 612 -7.38 -10.60 17.56
C MET A 612 -6.24 -10.24 16.61
N LEU A 613 -5.28 -11.16 16.49
CA LEU A 613 -4.23 -11.08 15.49
C LEU A 613 -3.81 -12.47 14.99
N VAL A 614 -3.84 -12.64 13.68
CA VAL A 614 -3.33 -13.85 13.01
C VAL A 614 -1.89 -13.62 12.58
N VAL A 615 -0.96 -14.38 13.14
CA VAL A 615 0.47 -14.25 12.88
C VAL A 615 1.07 -15.60 12.51
N GLY A 616 1.29 -15.79 11.21
CA GLY A 616 1.66 -17.10 10.66
C GLY A 616 0.52 -18.10 10.85
N ASP A 617 0.82 -19.24 11.45
CA ASP A 617 -0.15 -20.31 11.75
C ASP A 617 -0.58 -20.28 13.23
N GLN A 618 -0.63 -19.09 13.84
CA GLN A 618 -1.02 -18.88 15.23
C GLN A 618 -1.97 -17.70 15.33
N ILE A 619 -2.85 -17.77 16.34
CA ILE A 619 -3.79 -16.70 16.66
C ILE A 619 -3.46 -16.21 18.07
N TYR A 620 -3.33 -14.90 18.23
CA TYR A 620 -3.19 -14.28 19.54
C TYR A 620 -4.30 -13.25 19.76
N ALA A 621 -4.49 -12.88 21.01
CA ALA A 621 -5.41 -11.84 21.39
C ALA A 621 -4.86 -10.97 22.53
N ILE A 622 -5.30 -9.72 22.55
CA ILE A 622 -5.19 -8.84 23.71
C ILE A 622 -6.58 -8.38 24.13
N PHE A 623 -6.88 -8.56 25.41
CA PHE A 623 -8.08 -8.06 26.08
C PHE A 623 -7.67 -6.96 27.04
N ALA A 624 -8.20 -5.76 26.85
CA ALA A 624 -7.88 -4.58 27.66
C ALA A 624 -9.14 -3.96 28.24
N THR A 625 -9.06 -3.55 29.50
CA THR A 625 -10.03 -2.70 30.20
C THR A 625 -9.33 -1.40 30.59
N ALA A 626 -10.07 -0.45 31.17
CA ALA A 626 -9.50 0.82 31.65
C ALA A 626 -8.34 0.66 32.65
N SER A 627 -8.21 -0.49 33.33
CA SER A 627 -7.22 -0.71 34.39
C SER A 627 -6.31 -1.91 34.19
N ALA A 628 -6.63 -2.83 33.28
CA ALA A 628 -5.85 -4.06 33.09
C ALA A 628 -5.79 -4.47 31.61
N ALA A 629 -4.75 -5.22 31.25
CA ALA A 629 -4.65 -5.84 29.93
C ALA A 629 -4.09 -7.25 30.07
N ARG A 630 -4.61 -8.17 29.27
CA ARG A 630 -4.21 -9.57 29.23
C ARG A 630 -3.96 -9.99 27.80
N THR A 631 -2.80 -10.60 27.57
CA THR A 631 -2.40 -11.13 26.27
C THR A 631 -2.40 -12.65 26.36
N PHE A 632 -2.85 -13.32 25.30
CA PHE A 632 -2.86 -14.78 25.27
C PHE A 632 -2.85 -15.29 23.84
N ARG A 633 -2.50 -16.56 23.70
CA ARG A 633 -2.61 -17.31 22.45
C ARG A 633 -3.93 -18.07 22.45
N ILE A 634 -4.69 -17.97 21.38
CA ILE A 634 -5.89 -18.78 21.17
C ILE A 634 -5.43 -20.18 20.72
N ALA A 635 -6.05 -21.23 21.29
CA ALA A 635 -5.63 -22.61 21.03
C ALA A 635 -5.88 -23.06 19.59
N ALA A 636 -6.96 -22.55 18.98
CA ALA A 636 -7.32 -22.83 17.60
C ALA A 636 -6.27 -22.30 16.60
N ARG A 637 -6.08 -23.03 15.51
CA ARG A 637 -5.27 -22.60 14.37
C ARG A 637 -6.12 -21.76 13.40
N PRO A 638 -5.52 -20.87 12.60
CA PRO A 638 -6.27 -20.08 11.61
C PRO A 638 -7.16 -20.92 10.68
N ALA A 639 -6.64 -22.02 10.14
CA ALA A 639 -7.40 -22.91 9.27
C ALA A 639 -8.55 -23.63 10.01
N GLU A 640 -8.39 -23.93 11.31
CA GLU A 640 -9.46 -24.53 12.09
C GLU A 640 -10.59 -23.52 12.34
N LEU A 641 -10.22 -22.33 12.80
CA LEU A 641 -11.15 -21.23 13.00
C LEU A 641 -11.93 -20.91 11.72
N GLU A 642 -11.27 -20.94 10.57
CA GLU A 642 -11.90 -20.78 9.26
C GLU A 642 -12.95 -21.86 8.96
N ARG A 643 -12.62 -23.15 9.18
CA ARG A 643 -13.60 -24.24 9.01
C ARG A 643 -14.81 -24.10 9.91
N GLN A 644 -14.60 -23.70 11.17
CA GLN A 644 -15.68 -23.51 12.15
C GLN A 644 -16.59 -22.34 11.77
N VAL A 645 -16.00 -21.19 11.39
CA VAL A 645 -16.76 -20.03 10.91
C VAL A 645 -17.53 -20.36 9.64
N ASP A 646 -16.92 -21.08 8.69
CA ASP A 646 -17.59 -21.50 7.46
C ASP A 646 -18.78 -22.43 7.75
N ALA A 647 -18.63 -23.35 8.70
CA ALA A 647 -19.72 -24.23 9.13
C ALA A 647 -20.87 -23.44 9.76
N LEU A 648 -20.59 -22.49 10.66
CA LEU A 648 -21.62 -21.61 11.23
C LEU A 648 -22.28 -20.72 10.18
N ARG A 649 -21.52 -20.16 9.23
CA ARG A 649 -22.10 -19.34 8.16
C ARG A 649 -23.06 -20.13 7.28
N ARG A 650 -22.76 -21.41 6.99
CA ARG A 650 -23.67 -22.30 6.24
C ARG A 650 -25.00 -22.52 6.94
N THR A 651 -25.06 -22.50 8.28
CA THR A 651 -26.33 -22.58 9.00
C THR A 651 -27.05 -21.23 9.04
N ILE A 652 -26.35 -20.11 8.87
CA ILE A 652 -26.96 -18.77 8.87
C ILE A 652 -27.59 -18.46 7.51
N SER A 653 -26.82 -18.56 6.44
CA SER A 653 -27.16 -18.00 5.13
C SER A 653 -26.32 -18.68 4.05
N VAL A 654 -26.96 -19.44 3.15
CA VAL A 654 -26.34 -20.04 1.96
C VAL A 654 -27.23 -19.87 0.74
N VAL A 655 -26.61 -19.77 -0.44
CA VAL A 655 -27.33 -19.70 -1.72
C VAL A 655 -27.31 -21.07 -2.39
N GLU A 656 -28.49 -21.68 -2.53
CA GLU A 656 -28.68 -22.93 -3.27
C GLU A 656 -29.70 -22.74 -4.39
N GLY A 657 -29.38 -23.17 -5.60
CA GLY A 657 -30.28 -23.00 -6.76
C GLY A 657 -30.62 -21.54 -7.11
N GLY A 658 -29.82 -20.57 -6.65
CA GLY A 658 -30.09 -19.13 -6.82
C GLY A 658 -31.09 -18.55 -5.82
N GLN A 659 -31.49 -19.32 -4.80
CA GLN A 659 -32.31 -18.88 -3.68
C GLN A 659 -31.49 -18.84 -2.39
N GLN A 660 -31.79 -17.84 -1.56
CA GLN A 660 -31.21 -17.69 -0.23
C GLN A 660 -31.96 -18.62 0.72
N ILE A 661 -31.23 -19.53 1.38
CA ILE A 661 -31.80 -20.47 2.35
C ILE A 661 -31.00 -20.45 3.66
N THR A 662 -31.58 -21.05 4.70
CA THR A 662 -31.01 -21.16 6.06
C THR A 662 -31.32 -22.55 6.64
N TYR A 663 -30.59 -22.97 7.67
CA TYR A 663 -30.75 -24.25 8.36
C TYR A 663 -30.78 -24.03 9.87
N PRO A 664 -31.19 -25.00 10.71
CA PRO A 664 -31.05 -24.86 12.14
C PRO A 664 -29.61 -24.46 12.54
N PHE A 665 -29.49 -23.39 13.33
CA PHE A 665 -28.22 -22.83 13.75
C PHE A 665 -27.46 -23.80 14.68
N ASP A 666 -26.17 -24.02 14.40
CA ASP A 666 -25.33 -24.91 15.21
C ASP A 666 -24.88 -24.20 16.51
N VAL A 667 -25.75 -24.24 17.52
CA VAL A 667 -25.50 -23.65 18.85
C VAL A 667 -24.32 -24.31 19.58
N ALA A 668 -24.04 -25.58 19.30
CA ALA A 668 -22.95 -26.31 19.94
C ALA A 668 -21.59 -25.84 19.40
N LEU A 669 -21.47 -25.70 18.08
CA LEU A 669 -20.29 -25.13 17.46
C LEU A 669 -20.09 -23.65 17.83
N ALA A 670 -21.17 -22.87 17.94
CA ALA A 670 -21.10 -21.49 18.39
C ALA A 670 -20.60 -21.37 19.84
N HIS A 671 -20.98 -22.31 20.72
CA HIS A 671 -20.45 -22.38 22.10
C HIS A 671 -19.00 -22.84 22.15
N GLN A 672 -18.62 -23.80 21.31
CA GLN A 672 -17.23 -24.22 21.16
C GLN A 672 -16.35 -23.04 20.76
N LEU A 673 -16.75 -22.29 19.72
CA LEU A 673 -16.04 -21.11 19.25
C LEU A 673 -15.97 -20.01 20.31
N TYR A 674 -17.04 -19.77 21.07
CA TYR A 674 -17.02 -18.87 22.23
C TYR A 674 -15.93 -19.27 23.23
N THR A 675 -15.88 -20.55 23.59
CA THR A 675 -14.94 -21.08 24.57
C THR A 675 -13.49 -20.94 24.07
N GLU A 676 -13.23 -21.27 22.81
CA GLU A 676 -11.90 -21.16 22.21
C GLU A 676 -11.38 -19.71 22.20
N LEU A 677 -12.26 -18.73 21.95
CA LEU A 677 -11.90 -17.32 21.87
C LEU A 677 -11.82 -16.67 23.26
N PHE A 678 -12.82 -16.88 24.13
CA PHE A 678 -13.00 -16.07 25.34
C PHE A 678 -12.65 -16.78 26.65
N ALA A 679 -12.38 -18.10 26.67
CA ALA A 679 -12.06 -18.82 27.91
C ALA A 679 -10.94 -18.17 28.74
N PRO A 680 -9.84 -17.66 28.15
CA PRO A 680 -8.77 -17.01 28.93
C PRO A 680 -9.21 -15.77 29.71
N VAL A 681 -10.34 -15.15 29.35
CA VAL A 681 -10.87 -13.91 29.94
C VAL A 681 -12.31 -14.06 30.45
N ALA A 682 -12.81 -15.30 30.58
CA ALA A 682 -14.21 -15.56 30.92
C ALA A 682 -14.62 -14.95 32.28
N GLY A 683 -13.69 -14.88 33.25
CA GLY A 683 -13.94 -14.27 34.55
C GLY A 683 -14.15 -12.75 34.46
N GLU A 684 -13.39 -12.08 33.60
CA GLU A 684 -13.47 -10.65 33.35
C GLU A 684 -14.72 -10.28 32.52
N MET A 685 -15.14 -11.17 31.60
CA MET A 685 -16.28 -10.94 30.70
C MET A 685 -17.60 -10.70 31.45
N ALA A 686 -17.75 -11.20 32.68
CA ALA A 686 -18.94 -10.98 33.50
C ALA A 686 -19.19 -9.48 33.81
N ALA A 687 -18.12 -8.69 33.95
CA ALA A 687 -18.20 -7.25 34.23
C ALA A 687 -18.26 -6.37 32.97
N VAL A 688 -18.06 -6.96 31.79
CA VAL A 688 -18.11 -6.25 30.51
C VAL A 688 -19.57 -6.07 30.10
N THR A 689 -19.99 -4.82 29.97
CA THR A 689 -21.31 -4.44 29.43
C THR A 689 -21.24 -4.02 27.98
N HIS A 690 -20.06 -3.59 27.50
CA HIS A 690 -19.81 -3.23 26.11
C HIS A 690 -18.45 -3.77 25.64
N LEU A 691 -18.48 -4.68 24.68
CA LEU A 691 -17.28 -5.24 24.04
C LEU A 691 -16.98 -4.50 22.73
N ILE A 692 -15.79 -3.90 22.66
CA ILE A 692 -15.22 -3.36 21.43
C ILE A 692 -14.32 -4.45 20.82
N PHE A 693 -14.75 -5.05 19.71
CA PHE A 693 -14.09 -6.19 19.08
C PHE A 693 -13.32 -5.76 17.83
N GLU A 694 -12.01 -6.01 17.79
CA GLU A 694 -11.16 -5.85 16.60
C GLU A 694 -10.86 -7.26 16.04
N PRO A 695 -11.67 -7.77 15.08
CA PRO A 695 -11.50 -9.10 14.51
C PRO A 695 -10.27 -9.21 13.60
N ASP A 696 -9.78 -10.44 13.43
CA ASP A 696 -8.80 -10.81 12.41
C ASP A 696 -9.11 -12.24 11.90
N GLY A 697 -8.57 -12.60 10.73
CA GLY A 697 -8.85 -13.87 10.06
C GLY A 697 -10.35 -14.10 9.84
N ALA A 698 -10.79 -15.35 10.00
CA ALA A 698 -12.18 -15.75 9.69
C ALA A 698 -13.25 -15.02 10.53
N MET A 699 -12.90 -14.49 11.72
CA MET A 699 -13.84 -13.71 12.54
C MET A 699 -14.25 -12.37 11.90
N LEU A 700 -13.58 -11.91 10.83
CA LEU A 700 -14.07 -10.79 10.01
C LEU A 700 -15.43 -11.10 9.36
N ARG A 701 -15.77 -12.38 9.19
CA ARG A 701 -16.99 -12.85 8.55
C ARG A 701 -18.08 -13.26 9.54
N LEU A 702 -17.83 -13.17 10.85
CA LEU A 702 -18.76 -13.63 11.86
C LEU A 702 -18.84 -12.61 13.02
N PRO A 703 -20.00 -11.96 13.20
CA PRO A 703 -20.26 -11.14 14.38
C PRO A 703 -20.07 -11.95 15.67
N PRO A 704 -19.39 -11.44 16.71
CA PRO A 704 -19.23 -12.20 17.96
C PRO A 704 -20.53 -12.25 18.79
N ASN A 705 -21.53 -11.41 18.50
CA ASN A 705 -22.80 -11.34 19.25
C ASN A 705 -23.64 -12.64 19.15
N LEU A 706 -23.45 -13.46 18.11
CA LEU A 706 -24.10 -14.77 17.94
C LEU A 706 -23.41 -15.94 18.64
N LEU A 707 -22.27 -15.71 19.29
CA LEU A 707 -21.58 -16.76 20.04
C LEU A 707 -22.35 -17.10 21.32
N VAL A 708 -22.35 -18.38 21.69
CA VAL A 708 -23.16 -18.89 22.82
C VAL A 708 -22.28 -19.00 24.08
N MET A 709 -22.67 -18.30 25.14
CA MET A 709 -21.82 -18.16 26.33
C MET A 709 -21.85 -19.37 27.27
N ASP A 710 -22.98 -20.08 27.34
CA ASP A 710 -23.18 -21.16 28.29
C ASP A 710 -23.51 -22.50 27.63
N ARG A 711 -23.19 -23.56 28.35
CA ARG A 711 -23.52 -24.93 27.94
C ARG A 711 -24.97 -25.30 28.29
N ALA A 712 -25.54 -24.70 29.33
CA ALA A 712 -26.88 -25.03 29.79
C ALA A 712 -27.95 -24.70 28.73
N GLY A 713 -27.83 -23.56 28.04
CA GLY A 713 -28.72 -23.19 26.94
C GLY A 713 -28.55 -24.10 25.72
N VAL A 714 -27.32 -24.54 25.43
CA VAL A 714 -27.04 -25.53 24.36
C VAL A 714 -27.73 -26.85 24.67
N ASP A 715 -27.52 -27.41 25.87
CA ASP A 715 -28.11 -28.70 26.27
C ASP A 715 -29.64 -28.63 26.27
N ALA A 716 -30.23 -27.50 26.70
CA ALA A 716 -31.69 -27.29 26.66
C ALA A 716 -32.25 -27.21 25.23
N TYR A 717 -31.56 -26.49 24.32
CA TYR A 717 -31.93 -26.45 22.90
C TYR A 717 -31.87 -27.84 22.28
N LEU A 718 -30.76 -28.57 22.47
CA LEU A 718 -30.57 -29.90 21.88
C LEU A 718 -31.58 -30.92 22.41
N ALA A 719 -31.95 -30.84 23.69
CA ALA A 719 -32.98 -31.69 24.27
C ALA A 719 -34.36 -31.45 23.63
N ARG A 720 -34.69 -30.18 23.32
CA ARG A 720 -35.94 -29.81 22.66
C ARG A 720 -35.93 -30.17 21.17
N ALA A 721 -34.85 -29.88 20.45
CA ALA A 721 -34.66 -30.19 19.04
C ALA A 721 -34.60 -31.71 18.74
N ALA A 722 -34.47 -32.56 19.77
CA ALA A 722 -34.58 -34.01 19.63
C ALA A 722 -36.04 -34.50 19.52
N ASP A 723 -37.03 -33.65 19.82
CA ASP A 723 -38.45 -33.94 19.62
C ASP A 723 -38.77 -33.90 18.11
N PRO A 724 -39.35 -34.97 17.52
CA PRO A 724 -39.75 -34.98 16.11
C PRO A 724 -40.75 -33.89 15.70
N ASP A 725 -41.48 -33.32 16.67
CA ASP A 725 -42.46 -32.24 16.42
C ASP A 725 -41.81 -30.83 16.49
N ASP A 726 -40.53 -30.71 16.87
CA ASP A 726 -39.78 -29.45 16.86
C ASP A 726 -39.21 -29.19 15.45
N ASP A 727 -39.37 -27.97 14.93
CA ASP A 727 -38.86 -27.60 13.61
C ASP A 727 -37.35 -27.28 13.60
N GLY A 728 -36.72 -27.24 14.77
CA GLY A 728 -35.30 -26.91 14.97
C GLY A 728 -34.99 -25.41 14.95
N PHE A 729 -35.98 -24.52 14.76
CA PHE A 729 -35.76 -23.09 14.54
C PHE A 729 -36.10 -22.17 15.73
N ASP A 730 -36.55 -22.72 16.86
CA ASP A 730 -36.76 -21.94 18.10
C ASP A 730 -35.48 -21.86 18.94
N PHE A 731 -34.79 -20.73 18.98
CA PHE A 731 -33.57 -20.54 19.77
C PHE A 731 -33.79 -19.71 21.03
N ARG A 732 -35.05 -19.53 21.47
CA ARG A 732 -35.33 -18.84 22.72
C ARG A 732 -34.70 -19.59 23.90
N GLY A 733 -34.10 -18.84 24.82
CA GLY A 733 -33.38 -19.38 25.98
C GLY A 733 -31.88 -19.63 25.75
N VAL A 734 -31.38 -19.53 24.53
CA VAL A 734 -29.94 -19.58 24.26
C VAL A 734 -29.25 -18.31 24.78
N ALA A 735 -28.14 -18.48 25.52
CA ALA A 735 -27.38 -17.38 26.12
C ALA A 735 -26.40 -16.74 25.12
N TRP A 736 -26.93 -15.94 24.19
CA TRP A 736 -26.12 -15.21 23.21
C TRP A 736 -25.24 -14.15 23.85
N LEU A 737 -23.98 -14.03 23.41
CA LEU A 737 -23.04 -13.01 23.87
C LEU A 737 -23.60 -11.59 23.71
N GLY A 738 -24.31 -11.33 22.61
CA GLY A 738 -24.93 -10.03 22.35
C GLY A 738 -26.29 -9.82 23.01
N ARG A 739 -26.79 -10.74 23.84
CA ARG A 739 -28.12 -10.57 24.46
C ARG A 739 -28.12 -9.50 25.54
N ASP A 740 -27.07 -9.43 26.34
CA ASP A 740 -26.91 -8.54 27.48
C ASP A 740 -25.74 -7.56 27.34
N ARG A 741 -24.90 -7.72 26.31
CA ARG A 741 -23.73 -6.86 26.05
C ARG A 741 -23.88 -6.10 24.76
N ASP A 742 -23.52 -4.83 24.80
CA ASP A 742 -23.36 -4.03 23.60
C ASP A 742 -22.11 -4.50 22.88
N ILE A 743 -22.18 -4.66 21.56
CA ILE A 743 -21.06 -5.08 20.73
C ILE A 743 -20.82 -4.00 19.69
N SER A 744 -19.58 -3.51 19.60
CA SER A 744 -19.13 -2.69 18.48
C SER A 744 -17.82 -3.21 17.93
N THR A 745 -17.64 -3.09 16.62
CA THR A 745 -16.44 -3.50 15.92
C THR A 745 -15.49 -2.31 15.74
N ALA A 746 -14.20 -2.52 15.97
CA ALA A 746 -13.17 -1.55 15.66
C ALA A 746 -12.34 -2.04 14.46
N VAL A 747 -12.06 -1.14 13.52
CA VAL A 747 -11.17 -1.44 12.38
C VAL A 747 -9.69 -1.37 12.76
N SER A 748 -9.37 -0.59 13.80
CA SER A 748 -8.09 -0.56 14.52
C SER A 748 -8.26 0.24 15.83
N ALA A 749 -7.37 0.02 16.79
CA ALA A 749 -7.37 0.76 18.06
C ALA A 749 -7.24 2.28 17.85
N ARG A 750 -6.45 2.69 16.85
CA ARG A 750 -6.38 4.10 16.45
C ARG A 750 -7.69 4.61 15.89
N ALA A 751 -8.30 3.91 14.94
CA ALA A 751 -9.55 4.38 14.34
C ALA A 751 -10.63 4.54 15.40
N PHE A 752 -10.66 3.63 16.38
CA PHE A 752 -11.51 3.75 17.55
C PHE A 752 -11.22 5.01 18.38
N ARG A 753 -9.95 5.31 18.70
CA ARG A 753 -9.57 6.59 19.33
C ARG A 753 -10.05 7.79 18.50
N ASP A 754 -9.75 7.79 17.21
CA ASP A 754 -10.00 8.93 16.32
C ASP A 754 -11.50 9.21 16.19
N VAL A 755 -12.33 8.16 16.11
CA VAL A 755 -13.79 8.28 16.13
C VAL A 755 -14.30 8.80 17.47
N ARG A 756 -13.79 8.26 18.60
CA ARG A 756 -14.22 8.68 19.94
C ARG A 756 -13.78 10.11 20.29
N ALA A 757 -12.65 10.57 19.78
CA ALA A 757 -12.16 11.93 19.95
C ALA A 757 -12.79 12.93 18.97
N ALA A 758 -13.47 12.45 17.91
CA ALA A 758 -14.09 13.33 16.94
C ALA A 758 -15.23 14.13 17.59
N PRO A 759 -15.32 15.46 17.34
CA PRO A 759 -16.45 16.23 17.82
C PRO A 759 -17.74 15.70 17.18
N PRO A 760 -18.90 15.81 17.85
CA PRO A 760 -20.19 15.51 17.24
C PRO A 760 -20.40 16.30 15.95
N SER A 761 -21.19 15.76 15.04
CA SER A 761 -21.57 16.42 13.79
C SER A 761 -22.15 17.82 14.01
N ARG A 762 -21.74 18.77 13.16
CA ARG A 762 -22.28 20.14 13.10
C ARG A 762 -23.43 20.28 12.08
N ALA A 763 -23.81 19.18 11.44
CA ALA A 763 -24.92 19.12 10.49
C ALA A 763 -26.22 19.65 11.12
N THR A 764 -26.98 20.44 10.35
CA THR A 764 -28.26 21.00 10.79
C THR A 764 -29.46 20.14 10.42
N ALA A 765 -29.34 19.29 9.40
CA ALA A 765 -30.36 18.32 9.02
C ALA A 765 -30.10 16.97 9.70
N GLU A 766 -31.17 16.26 10.01
CA GLU A 766 -31.10 15.07 10.86
C GLU A 766 -30.89 13.79 10.05
N TYR A 767 -31.53 13.66 8.89
CA TYR A 767 -31.58 12.38 8.17
C TYR A 767 -31.69 12.52 6.65
N LEU A 768 -30.89 11.75 5.92
CA LEU A 768 -30.99 11.58 4.47
C LEU A 768 -30.98 10.09 4.12
N GLY A 769 -32.08 9.62 3.54
CA GLY A 769 -32.23 8.23 3.07
C GLY A 769 -32.01 8.09 1.57
N PHE A 770 -31.38 7.01 1.15
CA PHE A 770 -31.16 6.62 -0.24
C PHE A 770 -31.54 5.16 -0.43
N GLY A 771 -32.33 4.82 -1.45
CA GLY A 771 -32.64 3.42 -1.70
C GLY A 771 -33.60 3.19 -2.85
N GLN A 772 -34.06 1.94 -3.00
CA GLN A 772 -35.00 1.52 -4.03
C GLN A 772 -34.61 2.04 -5.43
N ASN A 773 -33.53 1.49 -5.99
CA ASN A 773 -33.04 1.87 -7.31
C ASN A 773 -34.11 1.66 -8.41
N ALA A 774 -34.00 2.43 -9.49
CA ALA A 774 -34.80 2.23 -10.69
C ALA A 774 -34.38 0.93 -11.41
N THR A 775 -35.36 0.23 -11.98
CA THR A 775 -35.11 -0.95 -12.81
C THR A 775 -34.55 -0.56 -14.18
N THR A 776 -33.94 -1.53 -14.88
CA THR A 776 -33.25 -1.24 -16.15
C THR A 776 -34.20 -0.96 -17.32
N GLN A 777 -35.50 -1.22 -17.18
CA GLN A 777 -36.50 -0.94 -18.21
C GLN A 777 -36.71 0.57 -18.44
N GLY A 778 -36.64 1.40 -17.40
CA GLY A 778 -36.75 2.86 -17.52
C GLY A 778 -35.55 3.48 -18.25
N PHE A 779 -34.35 2.98 -17.98
CA PHE A 779 -33.10 3.41 -18.62
C PHE A 779 -33.05 3.06 -20.11
N LEU A 780 -33.46 1.84 -20.49
CA LEU A 780 -33.48 1.39 -21.89
C LEU A 780 -34.48 2.16 -22.76
N GLN A 781 -35.51 2.78 -22.17
CA GLN A 781 -36.49 3.61 -22.88
C GLN A 781 -36.01 5.05 -23.14
N GLN A 782 -35.04 5.56 -22.37
CA GLN A 782 -34.52 6.93 -22.48
C GLN A 782 -33.35 7.10 -23.48
N GLY A 783 -33.05 6.09 -24.30
CA GLY A 783 -32.15 6.25 -25.46
C GLY A 783 -30.67 6.43 -25.12
N ALA A 784 -30.18 5.82 -24.03
CA ALA A 784 -28.74 5.75 -23.79
C ALA A 784 -28.08 4.83 -24.83
N GLY A 785 -27.11 5.38 -25.57
CA GLY A 785 -26.32 4.65 -26.56
C GLY A 785 -25.74 3.36 -25.98
N THR A 786 -25.57 2.36 -26.85
CA THR A 786 -25.01 1.04 -26.54
C THR A 786 -23.69 1.16 -25.77
N ARG A 787 -23.76 1.18 -24.43
CA ARG A 787 -22.60 0.87 -23.61
C ARG A 787 -22.27 -0.59 -23.85
N SER A 788 -21.07 -0.85 -24.34
CA SER A 788 -20.52 -2.19 -24.35
C SER A 788 -20.36 -2.60 -22.89
N ILE A 789 -21.22 -3.50 -22.42
CA ILE A 789 -21.03 -4.19 -21.14
C ILE A 789 -19.72 -4.97 -21.30
N GLY A 790 -18.67 -4.55 -20.58
CA GLY A 790 -17.39 -5.24 -20.56
C GLY A 790 -17.52 -6.60 -19.87
N GLU A 791 -16.55 -7.49 -20.06
CA GLU A 791 -16.55 -8.83 -19.45
C GLU A 791 -16.55 -8.80 -17.90
N CYS A 792 -16.15 -7.66 -17.31
CA CYS A 792 -16.09 -7.44 -15.87
C CYS A 792 -17.18 -6.54 -15.31
N ASP A 793 -18.21 -6.22 -16.10
CA ASP A 793 -19.36 -5.47 -15.62
C ASP A 793 -20.39 -6.40 -14.96
N TRP A 794 -21.15 -5.85 -14.01
CA TRP A 794 -22.22 -6.59 -13.35
C TRP A 794 -23.41 -6.84 -14.29
N SER A 795 -24.07 -7.98 -14.11
CA SER A 795 -25.30 -8.28 -14.85
C SER A 795 -26.40 -7.27 -14.52
N LEU A 796 -27.02 -6.70 -15.56
CA LEU A 796 -28.18 -5.82 -15.44
C LEU A 796 -29.37 -6.46 -14.70
N ALA A 797 -29.41 -7.79 -14.59
CA ALA A 797 -30.41 -8.49 -13.79
C ALA A 797 -30.35 -8.12 -12.29
N ALA A 798 -29.19 -7.72 -11.78
CA ALA A 798 -29.01 -7.33 -10.38
C ALA A 798 -29.80 -6.05 -10.04
N TRP A 799 -29.90 -5.09 -10.98
CA TRP A 799 -30.69 -3.86 -10.83
C TRP A 799 -32.20 -4.07 -10.88
N ASN A 800 -32.67 -5.25 -11.30
CA ASN A 800 -34.10 -5.55 -11.41
C ASN A 800 -34.70 -6.16 -10.13
N ARG A 801 -33.95 -6.15 -9.02
CA ARG A 801 -34.40 -6.59 -7.69
C ARG A 801 -34.19 -5.49 -6.64
N PRO A 802 -34.82 -4.31 -6.79
CA PRO A 802 -34.58 -3.19 -5.87
C PRO A 802 -35.01 -3.54 -4.43
N ILE A 803 -34.22 -3.08 -3.45
CA ILE A 803 -34.57 -3.19 -2.03
C ILE A 803 -35.70 -2.20 -1.70
N SER A 804 -36.65 -2.63 -0.87
CA SER A 804 -37.75 -1.78 -0.40
C SER A 804 -37.24 -0.53 0.33
N ALA A 805 -37.83 0.63 0.04
CA ALA A 805 -37.56 1.86 0.79
C ALA A 805 -38.38 1.99 2.09
N SER A 806 -39.16 0.97 2.50
CA SER A 806 -40.04 1.06 3.68
C SER A 806 -39.29 1.48 4.94
N GLU A 807 -38.12 0.91 5.19
CA GLU A 807 -37.28 1.27 6.34
C GLU A 807 -36.85 2.75 6.35
N LEU A 808 -36.62 3.35 5.17
CA LEU A 808 -36.22 4.76 5.06
C LEU A 808 -37.36 5.68 5.50
N TYR A 809 -38.58 5.36 5.11
CA TYR A 809 -39.77 6.12 5.51
C TYR A 809 -40.08 5.94 7.00
N THR A 810 -39.87 4.73 7.54
CA THR A 810 -40.03 4.47 8.97
C THR A 810 -39.01 5.26 9.80
N ALA A 811 -37.74 5.30 9.38
CA ALA A 811 -36.69 6.11 10.00
C ALA A 811 -37.03 7.61 9.97
N GLN A 812 -37.45 8.13 8.81
CA GLN A 812 -37.82 9.54 8.65
C GLN A 812 -38.92 9.96 9.63
N ARG A 813 -39.97 9.15 9.79
CA ARG A 813 -41.08 9.41 10.73
C ARG A 813 -40.64 9.39 12.19
N ALA A 814 -39.74 8.47 12.56
CA ALA A 814 -39.26 8.33 13.94
C ALA A 814 -38.33 9.47 14.37
N ILE A 815 -37.46 9.95 13.46
CA ILE A 815 -36.48 11.00 13.75
C ILE A 815 -37.14 12.39 13.78
N GLY A 816 -37.96 12.70 12.77
CA GLY A 816 -38.55 14.02 12.54
C GLY A 816 -37.53 15.15 12.30
N GLY A 817 -38.00 16.38 12.13
CA GLY A 817 -37.13 17.53 11.84
C GLY A 817 -36.81 17.68 10.34
N SER A 818 -35.63 18.21 10.01
CA SER A 818 -35.20 18.36 8.61
C SER A 818 -34.65 17.02 8.10
N THR A 819 -35.39 16.39 7.19
CA THR A 819 -35.12 15.05 6.67
C THR A 819 -35.44 14.98 5.17
N ASP A 820 -34.74 14.13 4.42
CA ASP A 820 -34.99 13.91 2.99
C ASP A 820 -34.83 12.42 2.61
N ILE A 821 -35.47 11.98 1.54
CA ILE A 821 -35.40 10.61 1.00
C ILE A 821 -35.28 10.68 -0.53
N VAL A 822 -34.31 9.97 -1.08
CA VAL A 822 -34.06 9.87 -2.52
C VAL A 822 -34.21 8.43 -2.98
N THR A 823 -35.16 8.18 -3.88
CA THR A 823 -35.45 6.84 -4.43
C THR A 823 -35.69 6.86 -5.94
N GLY A 824 -35.70 5.69 -6.57
CA GLY A 824 -36.03 5.55 -7.99
C GLY A 824 -35.02 6.25 -8.89
N GLU A 825 -35.48 6.88 -9.97
CA GLU A 825 -34.61 7.51 -10.98
C GLU A 825 -33.74 8.65 -10.41
N ALA A 826 -34.10 9.23 -9.27
CA ALA A 826 -33.31 10.28 -8.62
C ALA A 826 -32.10 9.73 -7.81
N PHE A 827 -32.10 8.43 -7.46
CA PHE A 827 -31.04 7.80 -6.67
C PHE A 827 -29.87 7.36 -7.57
N THR A 828 -29.21 8.29 -8.27
CA THR A 828 -28.06 7.97 -9.14
C THR A 828 -26.73 8.28 -8.44
N ASP A 829 -25.66 7.58 -8.82
CA ASP A 829 -24.31 7.87 -8.35
C ASP A 829 -23.90 9.32 -8.65
N THR A 830 -24.23 9.84 -9.84
CA THR A 830 -23.92 11.22 -10.25
C THR A 830 -24.65 12.25 -9.38
N ALA A 831 -25.93 12.04 -9.08
CA ALA A 831 -26.71 12.95 -8.24
C ALA A 831 -26.16 13.00 -6.81
N ILE A 832 -25.71 11.86 -6.27
CA ILE A 832 -25.07 11.80 -4.95
C ILE A 832 -23.75 12.57 -4.95
N LYS A 833 -22.86 12.31 -5.93
CA LYS A 833 -21.55 12.97 -6.04
C LYS A 833 -21.65 14.48 -6.20
N GLN A 834 -22.65 14.97 -6.94
CA GLN A 834 -22.85 16.39 -7.20
C GLN A 834 -23.57 17.13 -6.07
N ARG A 835 -24.03 16.41 -5.04
CA ARG A 835 -24.80 16.99 -3.94
C ARG A 835 -23.88 17.73 -2.96
N GLU A 836 -23.88 19.05 -3.03
CA GLU A 836 -23.00 19.90 -2.21
C GLU A 836 -23.33 19.89 -0.70
N ASN A 837 -24.55 19.49 -0.32
CA ASN A 837 -25.04 19.58 1.07
C ASN A 837 -25.05 18.25 1.84
N LEU A 838 -24.30 17.23 1.41
CA LEU A 838 -24.22 15.96 2.15
C LEU A 838 -23.65 16.13 3.56
N ASP A 839 -22.77 17.11 3.77
CA ASP A 839 -22.21 17.47 5.07
C ASP A 839 -23.23 18.13 6.03
N GLN A 840 -24.42 18.48 5.54
CA GLN A 840 -25.51 19.04 6.34
C GLN A 840 -26.41 17.98 6.98
N TYR A 841 -26.15 16.68 6.76
CA TYR A 841 -26.95 15.59 7.32
C TYR A 841 -26.18 14.79 8.37
N ARG A 842 -26.78 14.65 9.56
CA ARG A 842 -26.22 13.92 10.68
C ARG A 842 -26.26 12.40 10.50
N ILE A 843 -27.31 11.90 9.84
CA ILE A 843 -27.53 10.48 9.57
C ILE A 843 -27.72 10.29 8.07
N LEU A 844 -26.91 9.42 7.47
CA LEU A 844 -27.12 8.93 6.10
C LEU A 844 -27.51 7.46 6.14
N HIS A 845 -28.49 7.05 5.33
CA HIS A 845 -28.97 5.68 5.31
C HIS A 845 -29.12 5.20 3.86
N PHE A 846 -28.36 4.18 3.49
CA PHE A 846 -28.39 3.52 2.20
C PHE A 846 -29.08 2.15 2.30
N ALA A 847 -30.25 2.02 1.68
CA ALA A 847 -31.06 0.82 1.55
C ALA A 847 -31.02 0.31 0.09
N THR A 848 -29.92 -0.35 -0.28
CA THR A 848 -29.61 -0.75 -1.66
C THR A 848 -28.69 -1.96 -1.69
N HIS A 849 -28.36 -2.57 -2.83
CA HIS A 849 -27.39 -3.68 -2.86
C HIS A 849 -25.95 -3.20 -2.68
N GLY A 850 -25.17 -3.91 -1.88
CA GLY A 850 -23.73 -3.76 -1.69
C GLY A 850 -23.00 -4.84 -2.46
N LEU A 851 -22.18 -4.41 -3.43
CA LEU A 851 -21.44 -5.29 -4.33
C LEU A 851 -20.01 -5.40 -3.83
N VAL A 852 -19.59 -6.59 -3.41
CA VAL A 852 -18.28 -6.80 -2.74
C VAL A 852 -17.36 -7.82 -3.40
N ALA A 853 -17.93 -8.80 -4.09
CA ALA A 853 -17.18 -9.79 -4.84
C ALA A 853 -17.11 -9.34 -6.31
N PRO A 854 -16.03 -9.58 -7.04
CA PRO A 854 -16.02 -9.28 -8.47
C PRO A 854 -17.07 -10.16 -9.20
N PRO A 855 -17.69 -9.67 -10.28
CA PRO A 855 -18.70 -10.44 -11.03
C PRO A 855 -18.12 -11.73 -11.64
N ARG A 856 -16.80 -11.79 -11.83
CA ARG A 856 -16.05 -12.99 -12.22
C ARG A 856 -14.69 -13.08 -11.51
N PRO A 857 -14.12 -14.28 -11.33
CA PRO A 857 -12.81 -14.52 -10.71
C PRO A 857 -11.65 -13.67 -11.24
N GLU A 858 -11.64 -13.43 -12.55
CA GLU A 858 -10.59 -12.71 -13.28
C GLU A 858 -10.70 -11.17 -13.19
N CYS A 859 -11.80 -10.66 -12.64
CA CYS A 859 -12.09 -9.23 -12.59
C CYS A 859 -11.54 -8.58 -11.31
N PRO A 860 -11.12 -7.30 -11.38
CA PRO A 860 -10.67 -6.58 -10.20
C PRO A 860 -11.82 -6.44 -9.20
N THR A 861 -11.54 -6.66 -7.92
CA THR A 861 -12.52 -6.43 -6.86
C THR A 861 -12.74 -4.92 -6.68
N GLN A 862 -13.96 -4.46 -6.91
CA GLN A 862 -14.36 -3.05 -6.75
C GLN A 862 -15.62 -2.98 -5.89
N PRO A 863 -15.48 -2.79 -4.56
CA PRO A 863 -16.63 -2.63 -3.70
C PRO A 863 -17.43 -1.38 -4.06
N ALA A 864 -18.76 -1.51 -4.16
CA ALA A 864 -19.65 -0.42 -4.52
C ALA A 864 -21.04 -0.59 -3.90
N LEU A 865 -21.78 0.51 -3.79
CA LEU A 865 -23.23 0.48 -3.56
C LEU A 865 -23.95 0.60 -4.90
N MET A 866 -24.98 -0.20 -5.11
CA MET A 866 -25.83 -0.11 -6.29
C MET A 866 -26.68 1.16 -6.22
N THR A 867 -26.77 1.87 -7.34
CA THR A 867 -27.61 3.06 -7.52
C THR A 867 -28.40 2.91 -8.83
N SER A 868 -29.31 3.84 -9.08
CA SER A 868 -29.99 3.95 -10.39
C SER A 868 -29.01 4.43 -11.46
N PHE A 869 -29.20 3.95 -12.68
CA PHE A 869 -28.55 4.55 -13.84
C PHE A 869 -29.08 5.98 -14.05
N GLY A 870 -28.18 6.91 -14.38
CA GLY A 870 -28.48 8.31 -14.66
C GLY A 870 -27.91 8.81 -15.99
N GLU A 871 -27.70 10.12 -16.09
CA GLU A 871 -27.14 10.80 -17.27
C GLU A 871 -25.71 10.34 -17.63
N ALA A 872 -25.15 10.91 -18.72
CA ALA A 872 -23.82 10.58 -19.22
C ALA A 872 -22.76 10.61 -18.10
N GLY A 873 -22.15 9.44 -17.82
CA GLY A 873 -21.14 9.27 -16.78
C GLY A 873 -21.61 8.53 -15.52
N SER A 874 -22.93 8.34 -15.33
CA SER A 874 -23.48 7.45 -14.29
C SER A 874 -23.36 6.00 -14.75
N ASP A 875 -22.74 5.14 -13.97
CA ASP A 875 -22.64 3.68 -14.23
C ASP A 875 -23.56 2.86 -13.32
N GLY A 876 -24.39 3.51 -12.51
CA GLY A 876 -25.29 2.86 -11.57
C GLY A 876 -24.56 2.29 -10.34
N LEU A 877 -23.31 2.67 -10.11
CA LEU A 877 -22.50 2.22 -8.98
C LEU A 877 -21.92 3.43 -8.24
N LEU A 878 -22.10 3.46 -6.93
CA LEU A 878 -21.37 4.37 -6.06
C LEU A 878 -20.15 3.60 -5.53
N THR A 879 -19.04 3.75 -6.24
CA THR A 879 -17.81 3.00 -6.00
C THR A 879 -17.09 3.45 -4.72
N PHE A 880 -16.21 2.59 -4.21
CA PHE A 880 -15.35 2.90 -3.07
C PHE A 880 -14.62 4.27 -3.18
N ALA A 881 -14.06 4.59 -4.35
CA ALA A 881 -13.33 5.85 -4.55
C ALA A 881 -14.27 7.06 -4.49
N GLU A 882 -15.44 6.95 -5.13
CA GLU A 882 -16.45 8.01 -5.11
C GLU A 882 -17.03 8.23 -3.72
N ILE A 883 -17.25 7.17 -2.94
CA ILE A 883 -17.63 7.27 -1.53
C ILE A 883 -16.58 8.05 -0.75
N PHE A 884 -15.30 7.73 -0.93
CA PHE A 884 -14.21 8.39 -0.22
C PHE A 884 -14.03 9.88 -0.60
N ASP A 885 -14.49 10.29 -1.79
CA ASP A 885 -14.54 11.68 -2.25
C ASP A 885 -15.74 12.48 -1.69
N LEU A 886 -16.75 11.80 -1.12
CA LEU A 886 -17.86 12.50 -0.48
C LEU A 886 -17.37 13.33 0.71
N ARG A 887 -18.04 14.46 0.93
CA ARG A 887 -17.81 15.33 2.09
C ARG A 887 -18.96 15.15 3.06
N LEU A 888 -18.70 14.39 4.12
CA LEU A 888 -19.69 14.08 5.16
C LEU A 888 -19.27 14.74 6.48
N ASP A 889 -20.26 15.18 7.24
CA ASP A 889 -20.13 15.44 8.67
C ASP A 889 -21.21 14.61 9.38
N ALA A 890 -21.17 13.29 9.23
CA ALA A 890 -22.21 12.39 9.71
C ALA A 890 -21.80 11.75 11.05
N ASP A 891 -22.74 11.71 12.00
CA ASP A 891 -22.57 10.91 13.22
C ASP A 891 -22.75 9.41 12.89
N LEU A 892 -23.69 9.09 11.98
CA LEU A 892 -24.08 7.73 11.66
C LEU A 892 -24.31 7.55 10.15
N VAL A 893 -23.73 6.49 9.58
CA VAL A 893 -24.06 5.98 8.25
C VAL A 893 -24.60 4.55 8.39
N ILE A 894 -25.77 4.28 7.82
CA ILE A 894 -26.41 2.96 7.83
C ILE A 894 -26.34 2.37 6.43
N LEU A 895 -25.81 1.16 6.33
CA LEU A 895 -25.65 0.38 5.10
C LEU A 895 -26.51 -0.89 5.20
N SER A 896 -27.81 -0.74 4.94
CA SER A 896 -28.77 -1.84 4.80
C SER A 896 -28.62 -2.49 3.42
N ALA A 897 -27.43 -3.02 3.15
CA ALA A 897 -27.03 -3.29 1.77
C ALA A 897 -26.33 -4.62 1.51
N CYS A 898 -25.92 -5.35 2.52
CA CYS A 898 -24.68 -6.07 2.36
C CYS A 898 -24.82 -7.59 2.34
N ASP A 899 -24.35 -8.20 1.24
CA ASP A 899 -23.76 -9.55 1.15
C ASP A 899 -22.23 -9.49 1.37
N THR A 900 -21.77 -8.64 2.29
CA THR A 900 -20.38 -8.14 2.32
C THR A 900 -19.35 -9.13 2.88
N ALA A 901 -19.81 -10.22 3.50
CA ALA A 901 -18.95 -11.30 3.97
C ALA A 901 -19.15 -12.60 3.16
N ALA A 902 -19.85 -12.54 2.02
CA ALA A 902 -19.85 -13.63 1.05
C ALA A 902 -18.45 -13.86 0.48
N ARG A 903 -18.12 -15.13 0.33
CA ARG A 903 -16.85 -15.62 -0.16
C ARG A 903 -16.69 -15.21 -1.64
N ALA A 904 -15.76 -14.30 -1.94
CA ALA A 904 -15.03 -14.44 -3.20
C ALA A 904 -14.24 -15.75 -3.06
N GLY A 905 -14.59 -16.79 -3.83
CA GLY A 905 -13.96 -18.11 -3.73
C GLY A 905 -12.44 -18.03 -3.56
N GLU A 906 -11.81 -18.92 -2.78
CA GLU A 906 -10.34 -18.97 -2.68
C GLU A 906 -9.68 -19.02 -4.06
N ALA A 907 -10.30 -19.72 -5.03
CA ALA A 907 -9.85 -19.75 -6.41
C ALA A 907 -9.98 -18.39 -7.14
N ALA A 908 -11.03 -17.60 -6.84
CA ALA A 908 -11.25 -16.27 -7.40
C ALA A 908 -10.32 -15.22 -6.77
N SER A 909 -10.11 -15.31 -5.46
CA SER A 909 -9.18 -14.44 -4.74
C SER A 909 -7.73 -14.74 -5.16
N ALA A 910 -7.36 -16.01 -5.29
CA ALA A 910 -6.05 -16.42 -5.81
C ALA A 910 -5.85 -16.03 -7.29
N ALA A 911 -6.88 -16.16 -8.14
CA ALA A 911 -6.83 -15.75 -9.56
C ALA A 911 -6.68 -14.22 -9.72
N ALA A 912 -7.28 -13.42 -8.84
CA ALA A 912 -7.09 -11.98 -8.78
C ALA A 912 -5.70 -11.56 -8.22
N GLY A 913 -4.87 -12.51 -7.78
CA GLY A 913 -3.57 -12.22 -7.15
C GLY A 913 -3.69 -11.71 -5.70
N LEU A 914 -4.86 -11.90 -5.08
CA LEU A 914 -5.08 -11.64 -3.67
C LEU A 914 -4.67 -12.89 -2.89
N THR A 915 -3.61 -12.79 -2.09
CA THR A 915 -3.09 -13.91 -1.26
C THR A 915 -3.99 -14.23 -0.05
N THR A 916 -5.05 -13.45 0.13
CA THR A 916 -6.03 -13.57 1.19
C THR A 916 -7.41 -13.39 0.56
N GLY A 917 -8.36 -14.28 0.83
CA GLY A 917 -9.72 -14.30 0.28
C GLY A 917 -10.46 -12.94 0.36
N GLY A 918 -11.59 -12.80 -0.34
CA GLY A 918 -12.49 -11.62 -0.32
C GLY A 918 -13.05 -11.19 1.05
N ASP A 919 -12.45 -11.62 2.15
CA ASP A 919 -12.80 -11.41 3.56
C ASP A 919 -12.63 -9.96 4.05
N PHE A 920 -12.30 -9.01 3.16
CA PHE A 920 -11.94 -7.61 3.50
C PHE A 920 -12.84 -6.54 2.85
N ALA A 921 -13.81 -6.93 2.02
CA ALA A 921 -14.60 -5.96 1.24
C ALA A 921 -15.51 -5.06 2.11
N LEU A 922 -16.04 -5.60 3.22
CA LEU A 922 -16.77 -4.80 4.22
C LEU A 922 -15.86 -3.74 4.88
N ASP A 923 -14.63 -4.12 5.27
CA ASP A 923 -13.65 -3.20 5.85
C ASP A 923 -13.30 -2.08 4.85
N GLY A 924 -13.27 -2.39 3.54
CA GLY A 924 -13.16 -1.41 2.46
C GLY A 924 -14.28 -0.37 2.50
N LEU A 925 -15.53 -0.75 2.25
CA LEU A 925 -16.65 0.21 2.20
C LEU A 925 -16.78 1.02 3.50
N VAL A 926 -16.62 0.38 4.66
CA VAL A 926 -16.62 1.04 5.96
C VAL A 926 -15.52 2.10 6.05
N ARG A 927 -14.29 1.80 5.62
CA ARG A 927 -13.18 2.76 5.59
C ARG A 927 -13.40 3.91 4.62
N ALA A 928 -14.07 3.67 3.49
CA ALA A 928 -14.42 4.74 2.55
C ALA A 928 -15.35 5.77 3.20
N PHE A 929 -16.42 5.32 3.85
CA PHE A 929 -17.34 6.21 4.57
C PHE A 929 -16.69 6.90 5.77
N ILE A 930 -15.85 6.19 6.54
CA ILE A 930 -15.08 6.81 7.63
C ILE A 930 -14.16 7.91 7.07
N GLY A 931 -13.48 7.62 5.96
CA GLY A 931 -12.63 8.56 5.26
C GLY A 931 -13.39 9.78 4.72
N ALA A 932 -14.62 9.58 4.26
CA ALA A 932 -15.52 10.65 3.80
C ALA A 932 -16.04 11.54 4.95
N GLY A 933 -15.90 11.12 6.21
CA GLY A 933 -16.32 11.88 7.40
C GLY A 933 -17.45 11.24 8.22
N GLY A 934 -17.82 9.98 7.93
CA GLY A 934 -18.71 9.19 8.79
C GLY A 934 -17.99 8.74 10.08
N ARG A 935 -18.66 8.83 11.23
CA ARG A 935 -18.08 8.43 12.52
C ARG A 935 -18.42 7.00 12.90
N ILE A 936 -19.69 6.61 12.77
CA ILE A 936 -20.20 5.28 13.07
C ILE A 936 -20.84 4.71 11.81
N ILE A 937 -20.51 3.47 11.49
CA ILE A 937 -21.10 2.76 10.35
C ILE A 937 -21.88 1.56 10.88
N VAL A 938 -23.16 1.44 10.54
CA VAL A 938 -23.95 0.22 10.76
C VAL A 938 -24.02 -0.52 9.43
N ALA A 939 -23.59 -1.77 9.38
CA ALA A 939 -23.55 -2.54 8.13
C ALA A 939 -23.93 -4.00 8.36
N SER A 940 -24.55 -4.65 7.37
CA SER A 940 -24.89 -6.07 7.44
C SER A 940 -23.75 -7.00 6.95
N HIS A 941 -23.66 -8.21 7.51
CA HIS A 941 -22.69 -9.25 7.12
C HIS A 941 -23.23 -10.20 6.03
N TRP A 942 -24.54 -10.30 5.88
CA TRP A 942 -25.23 -11.16 4.90
C TRP A 942 -26.52 -10.48 4.43
N PRO A 943 -27.09 -10.91 3.27
CA PRO A 943 -28.35 -10.41 2.78
C PRO A 943 -29.41 -10.54 3.87
N VAL A 944 -30.07 -9.42 4.18
CA VAL A 944 -30.98 -9.36 5.32
C VAL A 944 -32.37 -9.83 4.87
N PRO A 945 -33.08 -10.65 5.68
CA PRO A 945 -34.41 -11.12 5.31
C PRO A 945 -35.48 -10.02 5.30
N ASP A 946 -36.36 -10.09 4.31
CA ASP A 946 -37.63 -9.36 4.30
C ASP A 946 -38.74 -10.13 5.06
N ASP A 947 -38.55 -11.43 5.32
CA ASP A 947 -39.52 -12.25 6.07
C ASP A 947 -39.68 -11.74 7.51
N PHE A 948 -40.93 -11.80 8.02
CA PHE A 948 -41.33 -11.35 9.36
C PHE A 948 -41.00 -9.88 9.67
N ASP A 949 -40.82 -9.06 8.63
CA ASP A 949 -40.40 -7.65 8.71
C ASP A 949 -39.11 -7.48 9.55
N ALA A 950 -38.23 -8.49 9.58
CA ALA A 950 -37.10 -8.52 10.51
C ALA A 950 -36.13 -7.35 10.31
N THR A 951 -35.79 -7.02 9.06
CA THR A 951 -34.96 -5.85 8.72
C THR A 951 -35.60 -4.55 9.21
N GLU A 952 -36.89 -4.36 8.92
CA GLU A 952 -37.61 -3.15 9.34
C GLU A 952 -37.70 -3.06 10.87
N ARG A 953 -37.95 -4.17 11.58
CA ARG A 953 -37.96 -4.23 13.06
C ARG A 953 -36.60 -3.86 13.66
N LEU A 954 -35.49 -4.35 13.09
CA LEU A 954 -34.14 -4.01 13.54
C LEU A 954 -33.82 -2.54 13.35
N ILE A 955 -34.02 -2.04 12.12
CA ILE A 955 -33.62 -0.68 11.74
C ILE A 955 -34.53 0.36 12.38
N SER A 956 -35.84 0.13 12.43
CA SER A 956 -36.76 0.99 13.19
C SER A 956 -36.46 1.00 14.69
N GLY A 957 -35.97 -0.12 15.23
CA GLY A 957 -35.49 -0.22 16.61
C GLY A 957 -34.36 0.76 16.95
N LEU A 958 -33.47 1.07 15.99
CA LEU A 958 -32.42 2.09 16.17
C LEU A 958 -33.01 3.48 16.44
N PHE A 959 -34.13 3.82 15.79
CA PHE A 959 -34.74 5.15 15.84
C PHE A 959 -35.87 5.28 16.85
N THR A 960 -36.43 4.17 17.34
CA THR A 960 -37.50 4.16 18.35
C THR A 960 -36.97 4.00 19.77
N ALA A 961 -35.68 3.67 19.94
CA ALA A 961 -35.03 3.68 21.24
C ALA A 961 -35.14 5.06 21.93
N PRO A 962 -35.14 5.11 23.28
CA PRO A 962 -35.17 6.38 24.01
C PRO A 962 -34.06 7.33 23.53
N ARG A 963 -34.36 8.63 23.42
CA ARG A 963 -33.37 9.63 22.99
C ARG A 963 -32.14 9.62 23.91
N GLY A 964 -30.96 9.72 23.33
CA GLY A 964 -29.69 9.58 24.05
C GLY A 964 -29.20 8.13 24.22
N THR A 965 -29.96 7.12 23.79
CA THR A 965 -29.48 5.73 23.78
C THR A 965 -28.37 5.57 22.74
N GLY A 966 -27.24 4.99 23.14
CA GLY A 966 -26.12 4.69 22.26
C GLY A 966 -26.51 3.73 21.14
N THR A 967 -25.90 3.88 19.97
CA THR A 967 -26.20 3.11 18.76
C THR A 967 -26.13 1.59 18.97
N ALA A 968 -25.11 1.09 19.67
CA ALA A 968 -24.97 -0.34 19.97
C ALA A 968 -26.09 -0.85 20.89
N SER A 969 -26.47 -0.06 21.90
CA SER A 969 -27.58 -0.41 22.81
C SER A 969 -28.94 -0.35 22.12
N ALA A 970 -29.14 0.60 21.20
CA ALA A 970 -30.36 0.69 20.41
C ALA A 970 -30.51 -0.55 19.51
N LEU A 971 -29.43 -0.93 18.81
CA LEU A 971 -29.39 -2.14 17.98
C LEU A 971 -29.64 -3.39 18.82
N ARG A 972 -28.91 -3.56 19.93
CA ARG A 972 -29.05 -4.70 20.85
C ARG A 972 -30.48 -4.87 21.33
N THR A 973 -31.16 -3.77 21.66
CA THR A 973 -32.55 -3.81 22.13
C THR A 973 -33.49 -4.34 21.04
N ALA A 974 -33.29 -3.90 19.80
CA ALA A 974 -34.04 -4.38 18.65
C ALA A 974 -33.74 -5.87 18.36
N GLN A 975 -32.46 -6.27 18.41
CA GLN A 975 -32.02 -7.66 18.24
C GLN A 975 -32.64 -8.57 19.29
N ARG A 976 -32.66 -8.14 20.56
CA ARG A 976 -33.26 -8.90 21.66
C ARG A 976 -34.75 -9.16 21.44
N ALA A 977 -35.49 -8.19 20.91
CA ALA A 977 -36.90 -8.38 20.59
C ALA A 977 -37.12 -9.48 19.53
N LEU A 978 -36.21 -9.63 18.56
CA LEU A 978 -36.24 -10.73 17.59
C LEU A 978 -35.80 -12.06 18.20
N MET A 979 -34.80 -12.06 19.10
CA MET A 979 -34.37 -13.25 19.83
C MET A 979 -35.48 -13.86 20.70
N ASP A 980 -36.39 -13.03 21.20
CA ASP A 980 -37.48 -13.43 22.12
C ASP A 980 -38.74 -13.94 21.39
N ASP A 981 -38.76 -13.85 20.06
CA ASP A 981 -39.84 -14.29 19.18
C ASP A 981 -39.41 -15.58 18.46
N ALA A 982 -40.19 -16.66 18.61
CA ALA A 982 -39.83 -17.97 18.07
C ALA A 982 -39.59 -17.92 16.55
N ALA A 983 -40.39 -17.14 15.82
CA ALA A 983 -40.31 -17.02 14.35
C ALA A 983 -39.04 -16.31 13.87
N THR A 984 -38.40 -15.51 14.72
CA THR A 984 -37.21 -14.72 14.37
C THR A 984 -36.00 -14.99 15.28
N SER A 985 -36.09 -15.99 16.15
CA SER A 985 -35.05 -16.28 17.15
C SER A 985 -33.74 -16.80 16.53
N HIS A 986 -33.79 -17.27 15.28
CA HIS A 986 -32.61 -17.68 14.52
C HIS A 986 -31.66 -16.50 14.21
N PRO A 987 -30.32 -16.62 14.41
CA PRO A 987 -29.36 -15.53 14.22
C PRO A 987 -29.37 -14.85 12.86
N TYR A 988 -29.83 -15.53 11.81
CA TYR A 988 -30.06 -14.93 10.48
C TYR A 988 -30.85 -13.63 10.53
N TYR A 989 -31.88 -13.55 11.38
CA TYR A 989 -32.80 -12.42 11.46
C TYR A 989 -32.26 -11.25 12.28
N TRP A 990 -31.44 -11.48 13.31
CA TRP A 990 -31.03 -10.43 14.25
C TRP A 990 -29.54 -10.12 14.24
N SER A 991 -28.69 -11.08 13.91
CA SER A 991 -27.23 -10.92 14.02
C SER A 991 -26.57 -10.30 12.79
N GLY A 992 -27.34 -10.05 11.72
CA GLY A 992 -26.80 -9.60 10.44
C GLY A 992 -26.09 -8.25 10.53
N PHE A 993 -26.55 -7.31 11.36
CA PHE A 993 -25.98 -5.97 11.47
C PHE A 993 -24.91 -5.86 12.55
N ALA A 994 -23.80 -5.22 12.19
CA ALA A 994 -22.72 -4.84 13.11
C ALA A 994 -22.58 -3.31 13.16
N VAL A 995 -22.27 -2.79 14.35
CA VAL A 995 -21.90 -1.39 14.57
C VAL A 995 -20.39 -1.28 14.48
N VAL A 996 -19.85 -0.48 13.57
CA VAL A 996 -18.42 -0.19 13.44
C VAL A 996 -18.12 1.23 13.90
N GLY A 997 -17.19 1.39 14.84
CA GLY A 997 -16.86 2.68 15.47
C GLY A 997 -17.25 2.74 16.95
N ASP A 998 -17.48 3.95 17.47
CA ASP A 998 -17.90 4.16 18.87
C ASP A 998 -19.41 3.94 19.04
N GLY A 999 -19.81 2.71 19.38
CA GLY A 999 -21.21 2.35 19.57
C GLY A 999 -21.95 3.11 20.68
N THR A 1000 -21.26 3.91 21.49
CA THR A 1000 -21.89 4.68 22.57
C THR A 1000 -22.54 5.99 22.10
N ALA A 1001 -22.22 6.49 20.90
CA ALA A 1001 -22.81 7.73 20.43
C ALA A 1001 -24.31 7.52 20.12
N PRO A 1002 -25.17 8.50 20.46
CA PRO A 1002 -26.61 8.33 20.36
C PRO A 1002 -27.12 8.42 18.92
N VAL A 1003 -28.04 7.52 18.54
CA VAL A 1003 -28.72 7.59 17.23
C VAL A 1003 -29.54 8.88 17.13
N ILE A 1004 -30.34 9.17 18.16
CA ILE A 1004 -31.12 10.42 18.29
C ILE A 1004 -30.59 11.22 19.48
N ARG A 1005 -30.14 12.46 19.21
CA ARG A 1005 -29.58 13.35 20.25
C ARG A 1005 -30.61 13.67 21.34
N PRO A 1006 -30.17 13.84 22.60
CA PRO A 1006 -30.98 14.43 23.67
C PRO A 1006 -31.48 15.84 23.32
N VAL A 1007 -32.63 16.23 23.86
CA VAL A 1007 -33.25 17.54 23.60
C VAL A 1007 -32.35 18.71 24.08
N ALA A 1008 -31.64 18.53 25.18
CA ALA A 1008 -30.76 19.56 25.75
C ALA A 1008 -29.55 19.89 24.84
N GLU A 1009 -28.97 18.89 24.16
CA GLU A 1009 -27.86 19.10 23.22
C GLU A 1009 -28.30 19.81 21.94
N ARG A 1010 -29.52 19.56 21.46
CA ARG A 1010 -30.09 20.30 20.31
C ARG A 1010 -30.23 21.79 20.61
N ILE A 1011 -30.59 22.16 21.85
CA ILE A 1011 -30.75 23.57 22.26
C ILE A 1011 -29.39 24.27 22.41
N ALA A 1012 -28.36 23.54 22.87
CA ALA A 1012 -27.02 24.09 23.05
C ALA A 1012 -26.29 24.37 21.72
N LEU A 1013 -26.54 23.58 20.67
CA LEU A 1013 -25.97 23.77 19.34
C LEU A 1013 -26.74 24.78 18.47
N ALA A 1014 -28.00 25.06 18.82
CA ALA A 1014 -28.81 26.09 18.18
C ALA A 1014 -28.54 27.51 18.73
N ARG A 1015 -27.70 27.63 19.76
CA ARG A 1015 -27.20 28.88 20.34
C ARG A 1015 -25.74 29.07 19.96
#